data_AF-A0A0N5D5K5-F1
#
_entry.id   AF-A0A0N5D5K5-F1
#
_cell.length_a   1.000
_cell.length_b   1.000
_cell.length_c   1.000
_cell.angle_alpha   90.00
_cell.angle_beta   90.00
_cell.angle_gamma   90.00
#
_symmetry.space_group_name_H-M   'P 1'
#
loop_
_entity.id
_entity.type
_entity.pdbx_description
1 polymer ?
#
loop_
_entity_poly.entity_id
_entity_poly.type
_entity_poly.pdbx_seq_one_letter_code
_entity_poly.pdbx_strand_id
1 'polypeptide(L)'
;MAKMGMKMNISESNGSEEASDFSIPELPEGQVLRFVLYTSWDDPHFIGINTIELFNVFGEQPEINQMKTNAKITQGSLDNVFKSRDADLSTNDPGKMWSARYDDLFEPVYIEICLEKKESIAMIRIWNYNKSRVHALCGVHDLRIDLDSRMIFQGEISCAFTFDSKEEPMVDTILFTTDETILELIAENDKCLRTHEMMRSALDLHQLADELSGFLIIKARASYVQMESSLPVSRTSITSTDAIRPSTGDRKSQYHSLTCLADCDRDQQTIDRDGSNNESSSSSTINSFKRTNQEETISENDSIRDDAAFLSIKVFHMELLENWGAPDCIGLTGLQFFGPQGTICSHLNCNITTSTAAHISRRLLNGKNLTRSREDMWLTPFSRYSPPVRVTITFPEPIIASGICVWNYNASPEMSYAGVRSMQLYVNGKTLPGPILLRKAPDVAGFIYFDYVQDIIFNKCILYRPVSRPENDCILAFTYQLQLHSTWGDEYYIGLNGIEFYDHHEELIKLLPQSLLSFYQELTINLAAFPESVNILPNVSNDQRTSDKLIDGYNDTENPSHMWLTPILPNRCARVFVIFDAPTYVSRINVYNYRKTSWRGVRLISISIDDLIVYSGEVPQSTPEKTGLLTVSLREE
;
A
#
# COMPACT_ATOMS: atom_id res chain seq x y z
N MET A 1 -6.67 -44.78 -20.60
CA MET A 1 -5.24 -44.73 -20.27
C MET A 1 -4.80 -43.28 -20.28
N ALA A 2 -4.87 -42.62 -19.12
CA ALA A 2 -4.45 -41.23 -18.96
C ALA A 2 -2.91 -41.19 -18.83
N LYS A 3 -2.25 -40.40 -19.68
CA LYS A 3 -0.81 -40.12 -19.54
C LYS A 3 -0.62 -39.04 -18.50
N MET A 4 0.10 -39.41 -17.46
CA MET A 4 0.56 -38.59 -16.35
C MET A 4 1.60 -37.59 -16.87
N GLY A 5 1.31 -36.30 -16.85
CA GLY A 5 2.28 -35.25 -17.13
C GLY A 5 3.23 -35.11 -15.95
N MET A 6 4.52 -35.33 -16.17
CA MET A 6 5.57 -35.07 -15.18
C MET A 6 5.70 -33.55 -15.03
N LYS A 7 5.23 -32.99 -13.91
CA LYS A 7 5.70 -31.69 -13.44
C LYS A 7 7.19 -31.83 -13.14
N MET A 8 8.00 -30.96 -13.75
CA MET A 8 9.40 -30.79 -13.37
C MET A 8 9.43 -30.36 -11.90
N ASN A 9 9.87 -31.26 -11.02
CA ASN A 9 10.23 -30.92 -9.65
C ASN A 9 11.38 -29.92 -9.73
N ILE A 10 11.10 -28.66 -9.42
CA ILE A 10 12.12 -27.75 -8.92
C ILE A 10 12.67 -28.44 -7.68
N SER A 11 13.96 -28.73 -7.68
CA SER A 11 14.64 -29.11 -6.45
C SER A 11 14.50 -27.96 -5.47
N GLU A 12 13.60 -28.11 -4.50
CA GLU A 12 13.72 -27.45 -3.20
C GLU A 12 15.02 -27.96 -2.58
N SER A 13 16.13 -27.29 -2.90
CA SER A 13 17.33 -27.39 -2.10
C SER A 13 17.05 -26.70 -0.77
N ASN A 14 16.52 -27.46 0.18
CA ASN A 14 16.74 -27.21 1.58
C ASN A 14 18.24 -27.27 1.83
N GLY A 15 18.87 -26.10 1.75
CA GLY A 15 20.26 -25.86 2.07
C GLY A 15 20.35 -24.42 2.52
N SER A 16 20.64 -24.24 3.80
CA SER A 16 20.99 -23.00 4.46
C SER A 16 22.07 -22.21 3.70
N GLU A 17 21.65 -21.37 2.77
CA GLU A 17 22.44 -20.25 2.26
C GLU A 17 21.57 -19.01 2.40
N GLU A 18 22.14 -18.01 3.08
CA GLU A 18 21.54 -16.73 3.39
C GLU A 18 20.82 -16.17 2.15
N ALA A 19 19.54 -15.81 2.27
CA ALA A 19 18.87 -15.00 1.27
C ALA A 19 19.67 -13.69 1.19
N SER A 20 20.58 -13.62 0.21
CA SER A 20 21.37 -12.43 -0.05
C SER A 20 20.38 -11.32 -0.38
N ASP A 21 20.43 -10.25 0.39
CA ASP A 21 19.71 -9.00 0.17
C ASP A 21 20.13 -8.45 -1.20
N PHE A 22 19.42 -8.84 -2.26
CA PHE A 22 19.73 -8.44 -3.63
C PHE A 22 19.31 -6.98 -3.80
N SER A 23 20.28 -6.09 -3.95
CA SER A 23 20.04 -4.69 -4.31
C SER A 23 20.32 -4.45 -5.79
N ILE A 24 19.47 -3.65 -6.43
CA ILE A 24 19.71 -3.18 -7.80
C ILE A 24 21.01 -2.35 -7.78
N PRO A 25 22.02 -2.70 -8.60
CA PRO A 25 23.28 -1.99 -8.61
C PRO A 25 23.17 -0.61 -9.28
N GLU A 26 23.97 0.35 -8.85
CA GLU A 26 24.09 1.64 -9.52
C GLU A 26 25.02 1.51 -10.74
N LEU A 27 24.55 1.98 -11.90
CA LEU A 27 25.25 2.02 -13.19
C LEU A 27 26.06 0.75 -13.52
N PRO A 28 25.43 -0.44 -13.56
CA PRO A 28 26.15 -1.67 -13.84
C PRO A 28 26.80 -1.60 -15.23
N GLU A 29 28.08 -1.96 -15.29
CA GLU A 29 28.88 -1.93 -16.51
C GLU A 29 29.17 -3.36 -17.00
N GLY A 30 28.99 -3.58 -18.30
CA GLY A 30 29.29 -4.87 -18.92
C GLY A 30 28.96 -4.88 -20.40
N GLN A 31 29.03 -6.05 -21.02
CA GLN A 31 28.86 -6.20 -22.47
C GLN A 31 27.74 -7.16 -22.86
N VAL A 32 27.44 -8.17 -22.04
CA VAL A 32 26.46 -9.21 -22.36
C VAL A 32 25.30 -9.14 -21.38
N LEU A 33 24.14 -8.69 -21.86
CA LEU A 33 22.88 -8.72 -21.13
C LEU A 33 22.16 -10.04 -21.40
N ARG A 34 21.70 -10.72 -20.36
CA ARG A 34 20.86 -11.91 -20.46
C ARG A 34 19.56 -11.70 -19.71
N PHE A 35 18.46 -11.67 -20.45
CA PHE A 35 17.09 -11.61 -19.96
C PHE A 35 16.56 -13.04 -19.83
N VAL A 36 16.42 -13.54 -18.60
CA VAL A 36 15.90 -14.87 -18.27
C VAL A 36 14.42 -14.76 -17.96
N LEU A 37 13.58 -15.36 -18.80
CA LEU A 37 12.13 -15.29 -18.74
C LEU A 37 11.59 -16.54 -18.01
N TYR A 38 11.15 -16.38 -16.75
CA TYR A 38 10.81 -17.51 -15.89
C TYR A 38 9.37 -17.99 -16.07
N THR A 39 8.41 -17.07 -16.08
CA THR A 39 6.97 -17.37 -16.15
C THR A 39 6.25 -16.35 -17.02
N SER A 40 5.11 -16.76 -17.59
CA SER A 40 4.14 -15.85 -18.20
C SER A 40 3.04 -15.50 -17.21
N TRP A 41 2.20 -14.50 -17.52
CA TRP A 41 1.05 -14.13 -16.70
C TRP A 41 0.00 -15.25 -16.53
N ASP A 42 -0.42 -15.93 -17.61
CA ASP A 42 -1.34 -17.09 -17.52
C ASP A 42 -1.39 -17.92 -18.82
N ASP A 43 -0.30 -17.96 -19.61
CA ASP A 43 -0.22 -18.81 -20.80
C ASP A 43 0.66 -20.05 -20.54
N PRO A 44 0.11 -21.28 -20.63
CA PRO A 44 0.85 -22.48 -20.30
C PRO A 44 1.88 -22.92 -21.36
N HIS A 45 1.91 -22.31 -22.55
CA HIS A 45 2.74 -22.77 -23.65
C HIS A 45 3.67 -21.70 -24.21
N PHE A 46 3.29 -20.43 -24.21
CA PHE A 46 4.04 -19.35 -24.84
C PHE A 46 4.40 -18.23 -23.87
N ILE A 47 5.63 -17.74 -23.99
CA ILE A 47 6.13 -16.54 -23.31
C ILE A 47 6.62 -15.55 -24.36
N GLY A 48 6.29 -14.28 -24.21
CA GLY A 48 6.56 -13.27 -25.22
C GLY A 48 6.94 -11.93 -24.63
N ILE A 49 7.65 -11.15 -25.44
CA ILE A 49 8.03 -9.78 -25.15
C ILE A 49 7.80 -8.94 -26.41
N ASN A 50 7.47 -7.67 -26.24
CA ASN A 50 7.33 -6.79 -27.39
C ASN A 50 8.69 -6.20 -27.75
N THR A 51 9.20 -5.30 -26.91
CA THR A 51 10.41 -4.53 -27.17
C THR A 51 11.17 -4.31 -25.86
N ILE A 52 12.49 -4.22 -25.93
CA ILE A 52 13.41 -3.81 -24.88
C ILE A 52 14.19 -2.61 -25.42
N GLU A 53 14.26 -1.55 -24.64
CA GLU A 53 15.08 -0.37 -24.90
C GLU A 53 16.12 -0.24 -23.79
N LEU A 54 17.33 0.16 -24.15
CA LEU A 54 18.46 0.30 -23.26
C LEU A 54 18.98 1.73 -23.39
N PHE A 55 19.38 2.34 -22.28
CA PHE A 55 20.06 3.63 -22.26
C PHE A 55 21.35 3.52 -21.47
N ASN A 56 22.43 4.06 -22.02
CA ASN A 56 23.69 4.22 -21.30
C ASN A 56 23.72 5.53 -20.50
N VAL A 57 24.84 5.79 -19.82
CA VAL A 57 25.08 7.00 -19.03
C VAL A 57 25.04 8.31 -19.83
N PHE A 58 25.11 8.24 -21.16
CA PHE A 58 25.01 9.39 -22.05
C PHE A 58 23.58 9.59 -22.59
N GLY A 59 22.62 8.80 -22.10
CA GLY A 59 21.25 8.78 -22.60
C GLY A 59 21.10 8.19 -23.99
N GLU A 60 22.15 7.54 -24.52
CA GLU A 60 22.14 6.94 -25.84
C GLU A 60 21.78 5.47 -25.78
N GLN A 61 21.16 4.95 -26.85
CA GLN A 61 20.89 3.53 -26.99
C GLN A 61 22.19 2.80 -27.40
N PRO A 62 22.68 1.82 -26.61
CA PRO A 62 23.84 1.01 -26.97
C PRO A 62 23.72 0.31 -28.33
N GLU A 63 24.83 0.22 -29.06
CA GLU A 63 24.91 -0.55 -30.30
C GLU A 63 25.00 -2.05 -30.01
N ILE A 64 24.16 -2.84 -30.68
CA ILE A 64 24.14 -4.30 -30.56
C ILE A 64 25.05 -4.93 -31.61
N ASN A 65 25.93 -5.81 -31.16
CA ASN A 65 26.71 -6.70 -32.02
C ASN A 65 25.91 -7.95 -32.40
N GLN A 66 25.26 -8.60 -31.41
CA GLN A 66 24.52 -9.85 -31.66
C GLN A 66 23.42 -10.09 -30.62
N MET A 67 22.31 -10.70 -31.05
CA MET A 67 21.29 -11.26 -30.15
C MET A 67 21.14 -12.78 -30.33
N LYS A 68 20.83 -13.49 -29.24
CA LYS A 68 20.62 -14.96 -29.22
C LYS A 68 19.48 -15.34 -28.27
N THR A 69 18.89 -16.51 -28.49
CA THR A 69 17.94 -17.13 -27.57
C THR A 69 18.14 -18.66 -27.57
N ASN A 70 17.79 -19.32 -26.47
CA ASN A 70 17.72 -20.78 -26.40
C ASN A 70 16.39 -21.36 -26.91
N ALA A 71 15.40 -20.51 -27.22
CA ALA A 71 14.10 -20.95 -27.71
C ALA A 71 14.21 -21.67 -29.07
N LYS A 72 13.67 -22.90 -29.13
CA LYS A 72 13.67 -23.71 -30.36
C LYS A 72 12.53 -23.36 -31.31
N ILE A 73 11.41 -22.91 -30.76
CA ILE A 73 10.19 -22.58 -31.50
C ILE A 73 9.82 -21.15 -31.12
N THR A 74 9.97 -20.24 -32.08
CA THR A 74 9.67 -18.81 -31.90
C THR A 74 8.61 -18.34 -32.89
N GLN A 75 7.91 -17.26 -32.55
CA GLN A 75 7.06 -16.48 -33.43
C GLN A 75 7.59 -15.04 -33.46
N GLY A 76 7.68 -14.46 -34.67
CA GLY A 76 8.33 -13.17 -34.87
C GLY A 76 9.87 -13.25 -34.83
N SER A 77 10.54 -12.23 -35.36
CA SER A 77 12.01 -12.17 -35.36
C SER A 77 12.53 -11.78 -33.98
N LEU A 78 13.67 -12.33 -33.55
CA LEU A 78 14.36 -11.87 -32.35
C LEU A 78 14.81 -10.40 -32.50
N ASP A 79 15.07 -9.97 -33.73
CA ASP A 79 15.42 -8.57 -34.05
C ASP A 79 14.31 -7.58 -33.67
N ASN A 80 13.07 -8.06 -33.47
CA ASN A 80 11.96 -7.21 -33.02
C ASN A 80 12.09 -6.80 -31.55
N VAL A 81 12.84 -7.57 -30.74
CA VAL A 81 13.01 -7.31 -29.31
C VAL A 81 13.85 -6.07 -29.07
N PHE A 82 14.78 -5.73 -29.95
CA PHE A 82 15.56 -4.51 -29.85
C PHE A 82 15.51 -3.74 -31.17
N LYS A 83 14.70 -2.69 -31.19
CA LYS A 83 14.47 -1.89 -32.39
C LYS A 83 15.49 -0.76 -32.50
N SER A 84 15.85 -0.43 -33.75
CA SER A 84 16.65 0.76 -34.06
C SER A 84 15.90 2.03 -33.65
N ARG A 85 16.66 3.08 -33.35
CA ARG A 85 16.23 4.37 -32.79
C ARG A 85 15.04 5.01 -33.50
N ASP A 86 14.72 4.66 -34.75
CA ASP A 86 13.67 5.26 -35.59
C ASP A 86 12.37 4.42 -35.74
N ALA A 87 12.22 3.29 -35.04
CA ALA A 87 11.06 2.40 -35.19
C ALA A 87 10.00 2.56 -34.08
N ASP A 88 8.72 2.34 -34.43
CA ASP A 88 7.61 2.34 -33.47
C ASP A 88 7.83 1.27 -32.39
N LEU A 89 8.08 1.73 -31.16
CA LEU A 89 8.37 0.90 -29.99
C LEU A 89 7.12 0.16 -29.51
N SER A 90 5.95 0.83 -29.56
CA SER A 90 4.66 0.23 -29.27
C SER A 90 4.00 -0.31 -30.54
N THR A 91 3.84 -1.63 -30.62
CA THR A 91 3.15 -2.29 -31.73
C THR A 91 2.36 -3.48 -31.21
N ASN A 92 1.14 -3.70 -31.70
CA ASN A 92 0.36 -4.91 -31.41
C ASN A 92 0.44 -5.93 -32.56
N ASP A 93 1.26 -5.67 -33.59
CA ASP A 93 1.46 -6.55 -34.73
C ASP A 93 2.33 -7.74 -34.31
N PRO A 94 1.80 -8.99 -34.28
CA PRO A 94 2.57 -10.17 -33.90
C PRO A 94 3.79 -10.43 -34.79
N GLY A 95 3.82 -9.91 -36.03
CA GLY A 95 5.00 -9.98 -36.89
C GLY A 95 6.16 -9.08 -36.45
N LYS A 96 5.88 -8.08 -35.60
CA LYS A 96 6.82 -7.09 -35.06
C LYS A 96 7.09 -7.25 -33.56
N MET A 97 6.70 -8.39 -32.99
CA MET A 97 6.99 -8.80 -31.61
C MET A 97 7.78 -10.10 -31.61
N TRP A 98 8.13 -10.61 -30.44
CA TRP A 98 8.75 -11.92 -30.30
C TRP A 98 8.05 -12.75 -29.22
N SER A 99 7.80 -14.02 -29.51
CA SER A 99 7.39 -15.00 -28.51
C SER A 99 8.03 -16.35 -28.76
N ALA A 100 8.13 -17.15 -27.71
CA ALA A 100 8.72 -18.47 -27.74
C ALA A 100 7.81 -19.46 -27.05
N ARG A 101 7.80 -20.69 -27.56
CA ARG A 101 7.20 -21.81 -26.84
C ARG A 101 8.14 -22.21 -25.70
N TYR A 102 7.64 -22.25 -24.47
CA TYR A 102 8.43 -22.53 -23.27
C TYR A 102 7.97 -23.77 -22.48
N ASP A 103 6.98 -24.49 -22.99
CA ASP A 103 6.54 -25.78 -22.49
C ASP A 103 7.65 -26.85 -22.60
N ASP A 104 7.73 -27.73 -21.60
CA ASP A 104 8.65 -28.88 -21.54
C ASP A 104 10.16 -28.54 -21.65
N LEU A 105 10.57 -27.32 -21.29
CA LEU A 105 11.99 -26.94 -21.23
C LEU A 105 12.63 -27.32 -19.89
N PHE A 106 13.87 -27.82 -19.96
CA PHE A 106 14.70 -28.10 -18.78
C PHE A 106 15.30 -26.83 -18.15
N GLU A 107 15.38 -25.75 -18.93
CA GLU A 107 15.94 -24.46 -18.52
C GLU A 107 14.99 -23.34 -18.97
N PRO A 108 14.90 -22.22 -18.23
CA PRO A 108 14.09 -21.08 -18.63
C PRO A 108 14.49 -20.52 -20.00
N VAL A 109 13.52 -19.93 -20.71
CA VAL A 109 13.81 -19.22 -21.96
C VAL A 109 14.63 -17.98 -21.65
N TYR A 110 15.66 -17.69 -22.43
CA TYR A 110 16.40 -16.45 -22.31
C TYR A 110 16.62 -15.75 -23.64
N ILE A 111 16.82 -14.44 -23.56
CA ILE A 111 17.31 -13.59 -24.64
C ILE A 111 18.64 -13.01 -24.18
N GLU A 112 19.68 -13.19 -24.99
CA GLU A 112 21.02 -12.67 -24.75
C GLU A 112 21.31 -11.58 -25.78
N ILE A 113 21.73 -10.42 -25.31
CA ILE A 113 22.07 -9.24 -26.10
C ILE A 113 23.54 -8.93 -25.83
N CYS A 114 24.38 -9.06 -26.86
CA CYS A 114 25.79 -8.70 -26.85
C CYS A 114 25.96 -7.29 -27.43
N LEU A 115 26.40 -6.35 -26.60
CA LEU A 115 26.73 -4.99 -26.98
C LEU A 115 28.07 -4.95 -27.75
N GLU A 116 28.23 -3.97 -28.63
CA GLU A 116 29.46 -3.80 -29.41
C GLU A 116 30.68 -3.51 -28.54
N LYS A 117 30.48 -2.70 -27.49
CA LYS A 117 31.47 -2.38 -26.45
C LYS A 117 30.87 -2.54 -25.07
N LYS A 118 31.71 -2.47 -24.03
CA LYS A 118 31.23 -2.38 -22.65
C LYS A 118 30.51 -1.05 -22.46
N GLU A 119 29.34 -1.13 -21.84
CA GLU A 119 28.47 0.03 -21.58
C GLU A 119 28.04 0.02 -20.12
N SER A 120 27.99 1.21 -19.53
CA SER A 120 27.34 1.44 -18.24
C SER A 120 25.86 1.68 -18.48
N ILE A 121 25.01 0.76 -18.02
CA ILE A 121 23.58 0.80 -18.25
C ILE A 121 22.93 1.73 -17.22
N ALA A 122 22.22 2.76 -17.69
CA ALA A 122 21.54 3.73 -16.85
C ALA A 122 20.04 3.43 -16.72
N MET A 123 19.40 2.93 -17.79
CA MET A 123 17.99 2.58 -17.79
C MET A 123 17.72 1.41 -18.75
N ILE A 124 16.81 0.52 -18.36
CA ILE A 124 16.24 -0.52 -19.21
C ILE A 124 14.72 -0.32 -19.22
N ARG A 125 14.12 -0.30 -20.40
CA ARG A 125 12.68 -0.18 -20.57
C ARG A 125 12.13 -1.39 -21.33
N ILE A 126 11.03 -1.95 -20.85
CA ILE A 126 10.47 -3.22 -21.31
C ILE A 126 9.00 -3.03 -21.65
N TRP A 127 8.66 -3.26 -22.92
CA TRP A 127 7.29 -3.38 -23.38
C TRP A 127 6.93 -4.85 -23.38
N ASN A 128 5.90 -5.20 -22.60
CA ASN A 128 5.45 -6.57 -22.52
C ASN A 128 4.58 -6.95 -23.74
N TYR A 129 4.39 -8.25 -23.95
CA TYR A 129 3.67 -8.77 -25.11
C TYR A 129 2.20 -8.31 -25.11
N ASN A 130 1.77 -7.65 -26.18
CA ASN A 130 0.51 -6.88 -26.20
C ASN A 130 -0.32 -7.10 -27.49
N LYS A 131 -0.18 -8.26 -28.15
CA LYS A 131 -0.92 -8.62 -29.37
C LYS A 131 -2.42 -8.36 -29.27
N SER A 132 -3.03 -8.75 -28.15
CA SER A 132 -4.40 -8.39 -27.79
C SER A 132 -4.58 -8.57 -26.29
N ARG A 133 -5.70 -8.08 -25.73
CA ARG A 133 -6.02 -8.21 -24.31
C ARG A 133 -5.94 -9.64 -23.77
N VAL A 134 -6.38 -10.62 -24.58
CA VAL A 134 -6.32 -12.05 -24.20
C VAL A 134 -4.90 -12.61 -24.32
N HIS A 135 -4.15 -12.20 -25.35
CA HIS A 135 -2.80 -12.71 -25.58
C HIS A 135 -1.73 -12.02 -24.72
N ALA A 136 -2.05 -10.95 -24.00
CA ALA A 136 -1.11 -10.36 -23.05
C ALA A 136 -0.80 -11.27 -21.86
N LEU A 137 -1.62 -12.31 -21.65
CA LEU A 137 -1.31 -13.39 -20.71
C LEU A 137 -0.07 -14.20 -21.12
N CYS A 138 0.34 -14.15 -22.39
CA CYS A 138 1.62 -14.70 -22.86
C CYS A 138 2.81 -13.79 -22.49
N GLY A 139 2.58 -12.58 -21.97
CA GLY A 139 3.65 -11.67 -21.56
C GLY A 139 4.48 -12.22 -20.41
N VAL A 140 5.73 -11.80 -20.32
CA VAL A 140 6.63 -12.17 -19.20
C VAL A 140 6.03 -11.66 -17.88
N HIS A 141 5.92 -12.53 -16.88
CA HIS A 141 5.57 -12.18 -15.50
C HIS A 141 6.84 -12.09 -14.66
N ASP A 142 7.58 -13.19 -14.49
CA ASP A 142 8.83 -13.19 -13.72
C ASP A 142 10.05 -13.02 -14.63
N LEU A 143 10.85 -11.98 -14.40
CA LEU A 143 12.05 -11.66 -15.17
C LEU A 143 13.29 -11.56 -14.28
N ARG A 144 14.40 -12.10 -14.77
CA ARG A 144 15.75 -11.81 -14.26
C ARG A 144 16.64 -11.25 -15.38
N ILE A 145 17.48 -10.30 -15.04
CA ILE A 145 18.46 -9.71 -15.96
C ILE A 145 19.85 -9.89 -15.35
N ASP A 146 20.74 -10.53 -16.09
CA ASP A 146 22.16 -10.63 -15.77
C ASP A 146 22.98 -9.76 -16.73
N LEU A 147 24.02 -9.09 -16.24
CA LEU A 147 25.04 -8.39 -17.03
C LEU A 147 26.41 -9.04 -16.76
N ASP A 148 27.05 -9.58 -17.80
CA ASP A 148 28.30 -10.35 -17.71
C ASP A 148 28.25 -11.43 -16.60
N SER A 149 27.12 -12.14 -16.51
CA SER A 149 26.82 -13.18 -15.50
C SER A 149 26.59 -12.68 -14.06
N ARG A 150 26.52 -11.36 -13.84
CA ARG A 150 26.09 -10.78 -12.56
C ARG A 150 24.64 -10.36 -12.64
N MET A 151 23.83 -10.78 -11.67
CA MET A 151 22.44 -10.34 -11.60
C MET A 151 22.39 -8.83 -11.36
N ILE A 152 21.64 -8.12 -12.22
CA ILE A 152 21.39 -6.68 -12.09
C ILE A 152 19.92 -6.37 -11.85
N PHE A 153 19.01 -7.30 -12.13
CA PHE A 153 17.60 -7.17 -11.79
C PHE A 153 16.95 -8.54 -11.61
N GLN A 154 16.02 -8.65 -10.65
CA GLN A 154 15.08 -9.76 -10.54
C GLN A 154 13.76 -9.23 -10.00
N GLY A 155 12.67 -9.45 -10.70
CA GLY A 155 11.35 -8.94 -10.31
C GLY A 155 10.23 -9.31 -11.28
N GLU A 156 9.04 -8.83 -10.96
CA GLU A 156 7.82 -9.01 -11.76
C GLU A 156 7.70 -7.91 -12.81
N ILE A 157 7.21 -8.27 -14.00
CA ILE A 157 6.93 -7.38 -15.14
C ILE A 157 5.41 -7.34 -15.36
N SER A 158 4.87 -6.14 -15.40
CA SER A 158 3.46 -5.81 -15.57
C SER A 158 2.89 -6.44 -16.86
N CYS A 159 1.67 -6.97 -16.77
CA CYS A 159 0.93 -7.39 -17.96
C CYS A 159 0.71 -6.18 -18.88
N ALA A 160 0.77 -6.39 -20.20
CA ALA A 160 0.60 -5.27 -21.13
C ALA A 160 -0.77 -4.60 -21.07
N PHE A 161 -1.80 -5.29 -20.55
CA PHE A 161 -3.11 -4.70 -20.30
C PHE A 161 -3.55 -4.97 -18.86
N THR A 162 -4.12 -3.95 -18.22
CA THR A 162 -4.85 -4.06 -16.94
C THR A 162 -6.32 -3.72 -17.16
N PHE A 163 -7.16 -3.92 -16.15
CA PHE A 163 -8.60 -3.60 -16.25
C PHE A 163 -8.85 -2.10 -16.51
N ASP A 164 -7.91 -1.25 -16.10
CA ASP A 164 -7.99 0.21 -16.15
C ASP A 164 -7.32 0.84 -17.39
N SER A 165 -6.40 0.13 -18.07
CA SER A 165 -5.69 0.63 -19.25
C SER A 165 -6.59 0.57 -20.50
N LYS A 166 -7.40 1.60 -20.73
CA LYS A 166 -8.33 1.61 -21.89
C LYS A 166 -7.65 1.88 -23.23
N GLU A 167 -6.46 2.49 -23.29
CA GLU A 167 -5.94 2.99 -24.58
C GLU A 167 -4.46 2.71 -24.88
N GLU A 168 -3.60 2.38 -23.90
CA GLU A 168 -2.17 2.15 -24.16
C GLU A 168 -1.58 0.94 -23.41
N PRO A 169 -0.69 0.17 -24.06
CA PRO A 169 -0.02 -0.97 -23.43
C PRO A 169 1.02 -0.51 -22.41
N MET A 170 1.07 -1.20 -21.26
CA MET A 170 1.99 -0.86 -20.16
C MET A 170 3.46 -1.11 -20.50
N VAL A 171 4.35 -0.31 -19.90
CA VAL A 171 5.79 -0.30 -20.21
C VAL A 171 6.60 -0.21 -18.92
N ASP A 172 7.30 -1.26 -18.52
CA ASP A 172 8.12 -1.24 -17.29
C ASP A 172 9.48 -0.58 -17.51
N THR A 173 9.87 0.27 -16.57
CA THR A 173 11.16 0.97 -16.60
C THR A 173 11.97 0.59 -15.35
N ILE A 174 13.17 0.08 -15.57
CA ILE A 174 14.15 -0.30 -14.56
C ILE A 174 15.28 0.73 -14.63
N LEU A 175 15.47 1.47 -13.54
CA LEU A 175 16.42 2.56 -13.46
C LEU A 175 17.63 2.16 -12.61
N PHE A 176 18.83 2.42 -13.12
CA PHE A 176 20.11 2.10 -12.48
C PHE A 176 20.90 3.34 -12.05
N THR A 177 20.30 4.54 -12.13
CA THR A 177 20.93 5.80 -11.74
C THR A 177 19.95 6.74 -11.05
N THR A 178 20.45 7.56 -10.15
CA THR A 178 19.74 8.73 -9.60
C THR A 178 20.44 10.05 -9.94
N ASP A 179 21.46 10.01 -10.81
CA ASP A 179 22.19 11.21 -11.25
C ASP A 179 21.30 12.03 -12.21
N GLU A 180 20.92 13.23 -11.77
CA GLU A 180 20.07 14.16 -12.52
C GLU A 180 20.64 14.45 -13.92
N THR A 181 21.97 14.53 -14.07
CA THR A 181 22.63 14.80 -15.36
C THR A 181 22.41 13.65 -16.34
N ILE A 182 22.48 12.41 -15.87
CA ILE A 182 22.26 11.22 -16.72
C ILE A 182 20.78 11.11 -17.09
N LEU A 183 19.88 11.43 -16.17
CA LEU A 183 18.43 11.45 -16.43
C LEU A 183 18.05 12.51 -17.45
N GLU A 184 18.64 13.70 -17.38
CA GLU A 184 18.48 14.75 -18.40
C GLU A 184 18.95 14.28 -19.78
N LEU A 185 20.13 13.65 -19.85
CA LEU A 185 20.66 13.10 -21.10
C LEU A 185 19.77 11.99 -21.68
N ILE A 186 19.19 11.13 -20.84
CA ILE A 186 18.18 10.15 -21.24
C ILE A 186 16.96 10.87 -21.81
N ALA A 187 16.42 11.85 -21.08
CA ALA A 187 15.23 12.59 -21.48
C ALA A 187 15.40 13.32 -22.82
N GLU A 188 16.58 13.92 -23.06
CA GLU A 188 16.91 14.56 -24.34
C GLU A 188 16.86 13.58 -25.52
N ASN A 189 17.21 12.32 -25.28
CA ASN A 189 17.38 11.29 -26.30
C ASN A 189 16.20 10.31 -26.40
N ASP A 190 15.26 10.36 -25.45
CA ASP A 190 14.08 9.49 -25.35
C ASP A 190 12.92 10.01 -26.22
N LYS A 191 12.57 9.22 -27.24
CA LYS A 191 11.50 9.56 -28.18
C LYS A 191 10.10 9.32 -27.61
N CYS A 192 9.94 8.45 -26.61
CA CYS A 192 8.65 8.23 -25.96
C CYS A 192 8.18 9.50 -25.24
N LEU A 193 9.10 10.25 -24.64
CA LEU A 193 8.80 11.56 -24.03
C LEU A 193 8.43 12.62 -25.09
N ARG A 194 9.15 12.67 -26.22
CA ARG A 194 8.88 13.64 -27.30
C ARG A 194 7.56 13.41 -28.04
N THR A 195 7.08 12.17 -28.11
CA THR A 195 5.78 11.86 -28.75
C THR A 195 4.61 12.37 -27.91
N HIS A 196 4.74 12.34 -26.57
CA HIS A 196 3.78 12.94 -25.65
C HIS A 196 3.73 14.47 -25.71
N GLU A 197 4.84 15.15 -26.05
CA GLU A 197 4.81 16.60 -26.34
C GLU A 197 4.01 16.93 -27.60
N MET A 198 4.12 16.13 -28.66
CA MET A 198 3.37 16.36 -29.90
C MET A 198 1.87 16.07 -29.77
N MET A 199 1.46 15.11 -28.93
CA MET A 199 0.05 14.89 -28.61
C MET A 199 -0.52 15.93 -27.62
N ARG A 200 0.30 16.45 -26.69
CA ARG A 200 -0.10 17.62 -25.87
C ARG A 200 -0.24 18.89 -26.71
N SER A 201 0.60 19.09 -27.72
CA SER A 201 0.55 20.26 -28.61
C SER A 201 -0.55 20.19 -29.68
N ALA A 202 -1.10 19.01 -29.99
CA ALA A 202 -2.19 18.87 -30.98
C ALA A 202 -3.58 19.21 -30.41
N LEU A 203 -3.70 19.34 -29.08
CA LEU A 203 -4.92 19.80 -28.39
C LEU A 203 -4.93 21.32 -28.10
N ASP A 204 -3.85 22.03 -28.42
CA ASP A 204 -3.72 23.49 -28.29
C ASP A 204 -3.82 24.26 -29.62
N LEU A 205 -4.36 23.63 -30.66
CA LEU A 205 -4.61 24.29 -31.95
C LEU A 205 -5.90 25.16 -31.90
N HIS A 206 -5.91 26.19 -31.04
CA HIS A 206 -6.78 27.34 -31.29
C HIS A 206 -6.25 28.71 -30.81
N GLN A 207 -5.01 28.85 -30.34
CA GLN A 207 -4.60 30.14 -29.77
C GLN A 207 -3.12 30.52 -29.92
N LEU A 208 -2.53 30.41 -31.12
CA LEU A 208 -1.20 30.97 -31.40
C LEU A 208 -1.05 31.41 -32.86
N ALA A 209 -1.85 32.40 -33.26
CA ALA A 209 -1.69 33.12 -34.54
C ALA A 209 -0.99 34.49 -34.40
N ASP A 210 -0.65 34.95 -33.18
CA ASP A 210 -0.28 36.37 -32.99
C ASP A 210 1.13 36.66 -32.42
N GLU A 211 1.97 35.68 -32.10
CA GLU A 211 3.29 35.97 -31.51
C GLU A 211 4.49 35.30 -32.19
N LEU A 212 4.42 35.17 -33.52
CA LEU A 212 5.62 35.04 -34.37
C LEU A 212 5.94 36.37 -35.04
N SER A 213 6.40 37.36 -34.26
CA SER A 213 7.17 38.49 -34.78
C SER A 213 8.03 39.12 -33.70
N GLY A 214 9.26 38.63 -33.53
CA GLY A 214 10.20 39.19 -32.56
C GLY A 214 11.57 38.51 -32.54
N PHE A 215 12.26 38.60 -33.67
CA PHE A 215 13.62 38.09 -33.95
C PHE A 215 14.66 38.23 -32.82
N LEU A 216 15.40 37.12 -32.61
CA LEU A 216 16.87 36.94 -32.42
C LEU A 216 17.66 37.89 -31.47
N ILE A 217 18.64 37.32 -30.73
CA ILE A 217 20.11 37.60 -30.81
C ILE A 217 20.89 37.22 -29.50
N ILE A 218 21.94 36.37 -29.67
CA ILE A 218 23.23 36.20 -28.92
C ILE A 218 23.22 35.50 -27.53
N LYS A 219 23.76 34.27 -27.35
CA LYS A 219 25.18 33.76 -27.27
C LYS A 219 26.00 34.17 -26.01
N ALA A 220 26.36 33.14 -25.21
CA ALA A 220 27.73 32.73 -24.80
C ALA A 220 28.14 32.73 -23.30
N ARG A 221 28.72 31.58 -22.88
CA ARG A 221 29.89 31.34 -21.98
C ARG A 221 29.73 31.66 -20.48
N ALA A 222 30.37 31.01 -19.51
CA ALA A 222 31.31 29.88 -19.40
C ALA A 222 31.55 29.53 -17.90
N SER A 223 31.79 28.24 -17.60
CA SER A 223 32.85 27.61 -16.76
C SER A 223 33.17 28.04 -15.29
N TYR A 224 33.41 27.01 -14.44
CA TYR A 224 34.37 26.83 -13.29
C TYR A 224 33.66 26.24 -12.04
N VAL A 225 34.16 25.31 -11.21
CA VAL A 225 35.30 24.35 -11.15
C VAL A 225 35.04 23.42 -9.93
N GLN A 226 35.56 22.19 -9.99
CA GLN A 226 35.59 21.14 -8.95
C GLN A 226 36.29 21.54 -7.62
N MET A 227 35.95 20.83 -6.53
CA MET A 227 36.99 20.26 -5.64
C MET A 227 36.47 19.06 -4.81
N GLU A 228 37.24 17.97 -4.83
CA GLU A 228 37.03 16.67 -4.18
C GLU A 228 37.52 16.58 -2.71
N SER A 229 37.18 15.43 -2.08
CA SER A 229 37.96 14.60 -1.11
C SER A 229 37.43 14.57 0.33
N SER A 230 37.47 13.48 1.14
CA SER A 230 37.55 12.02 0.99
C SER A 230 37.68 11.38 2.41
N LEU A 231 37.02 10.24 2.68
CA LEU A 231 37.44 9.08 3.55
C LEU A 231 37.30 9.14 5.12
N PRO A 232 37.36 8.00 5.89
CA PRO A 232 36.46 6.82 5.93
C PRO A 232 36.25 6.14 7.34
N VAL A 233 35.50 5.00 7.37
CA VAL A 233 35.44 3.85 8.36
C VAL A 233 34.89 4.13 9.79
N SER A 234 34.16 3.28 10.55
CA SER A 234 34.07 1.81 10.66
C SER A 234 32.79 1.29 11.34
N ARG A 235 32.52 0.00 11.07
CA ARG A 235 31.50 -0.92 11.61
C ARG A 235 31.55 -1.15 13.13
N THR A 236 30.38 -1.42 13.72
CA THR A 236 30.21 -2.47 14.74
C THR A 236 28.79 -3.03 14.72
N SER A 237 28.71 -4.35 14.67
CA SER A 237 27.54 -5.23 14.69
C SER A 237 27.11 -5.58 16.13
N ILE A 238 25.81 -5.53 16.45
CA ILE A 238 25.22 -6.29 17.57
C ILE A 238 23.79 -6.74 17.18
N THR A 239 23.57 -8.05 17.36
CA THR A 239 22.34 -8.83 17.24
C THR A 239 21.40 -8.65 18.44
N SER A 240 20.09 -8.50 18.20
CA SER A 240 19.02 -9.09 19.04
C SER A 240 17.64 -8.89 18.40
N THR A 241 16.89 -9.98 18.33
CA THR A 241 15.52 -10.15 17.85
C THR A 241 14.50 -9.56 18.83
N ASP A 242 13.77 -8.55 18.40
CA ASP A 242 12.50 -8.12 19.02
C ASP A 242 11.54 -7.69 17.91
N ALA A 243 10.47 -8.47 17.71
CA ALA A 243 9.44 -8.20 16.71
C ALA A 243 8.57 -7.02 17.20
N ILE A 244 8.96 -5.82 16.80
CA ILE A 244 8.19 -4.58 16.93
C ILE A 244 7.25 -4.50 15.72
N ARG A 245 5.98 -4.14 15.97
CA ARG A 245 4.94 -3.86 14.96
C ARG A 245 5.54 -2.96 13.87
N PRO A 246 5.63 -3.39 12.59
CA PRO A 246 6.11 -2.52 11.54
C PRO A 246 5.08 -1.42 11.34
N SER A 247 5.39 -0.20 11.79
CA SER A 247 4.93 0.97 11.07
C SER A 247 5.58 0.93 9.69
N THR A 248 4.87 1.28 8.63
CA THR A 248 5.51 1.68 7.38
C THR A 248 6.36 2.93 7.68
N GLY A 249 7.61 2.70 8.07
CA GLY A 249 8.52 3.68 8.64
C GLY A 249 9.36 3.05 9.76
N ASP A 250 10.56 2.58 9.42
CA ASP A 250 11.60 2.20 10.38
C ASP A 250 11.96 3.40 11.27
N ARG A 251 11.70 3.31 12.58
CA ARG A 251 12.43 4.11 13.57
C ARG A 251 13.46 3.22 14.25
N LYS A 252 14.73 3.39 13.86
CA LYS A 252 15.86 3.04 14.73
C LYS A 252 15.75 3.85 16.02
N SER A 253 15.45 3.20 17.14
CA SER A 253 15.50 3.82 18.46
C SER A 253 16.97 4.08 18.84
N GLN A 254 17.42 5.33 18.77
CA GLN A 254 18.59 5.77 19.53
C GLN A 254 18.12 6.24 20.91
N TYR A 255 18.29 5.40 21.93
CA TYR A 255 18.27 5.84 23.32
C TYR A 255 19.55 6.66 23.58
N HIS A 256 19.43 7.99 23.59
CA HIS A 256 20.36 8.81 24.36
C HIS A 256 19.81 8.93 25.79
N SER A 257 20.54 8.32 26.72
CA SER A 257 20.36 8.52 28.16
C SER A 257 20.47 10.02 28.47
N LEU A 258 19.37 10.64 28.85
CA LEU A 258 19.39 11.90 29.61
C LEU A 258 19.28 11.52 31.08
N THR A 259 20.45 11.43 31.73
CA THR A 259 20.58 11.56 33.17
C THR A 259 19.97 12.90 33.59
N CYS A 260 18.87 12.82 34.34
CA CYS A 260 18.32 13.92 35.11
C CYS A 260 19.33 14.32 36.20
N LEU A 261 20.01 15.46 36.00
CA LEU A 261 20.62 16.20 37.10
C LEU A 261 19.51 17.04 37.75
N ALA A 262 19.20 16.67 38.97
CA ALA A 262 18.39 17.46 39.88
C ALA A 262 19.17 18.71 40.26
N ASP A 263 18.62 19.89 39.97
CA ASP A 263 18.91 21.08 40.75
C ASP A 263 17.71 21.38 41.64
N CYS A 264 18.03 21.43 42.92
CA CYS A 264 17.15 21.76 44.01
C CYS A 264 16.94 23.27 44.03
N ASP A 265 15.70 23.72 44.19
CA ASP A 265 15.47 24.92 44.99
C ASP A 265 14.34 24.67 45.99
N ARG A 266 14.72 24.88 47.25
CA ARG A 266 13.87 24.86 48.43
C ARG A 266 13.08 26.15 48.42
N ASP A 267 11.81 26.08 48.76
CA ASP A 267 11.25 27.03 49.72
C ASP A 267 10.19 26.38 50.59
N GLN A 268 10.42 26.54 51.90
CA GLN A 268 9.62 26.07 53.01
C GLN A 268 8.55 27.11 53.32
N GLN A 269 7.30 26.68 53.50
CA GLN A 269 6.44 27.24 54.54
C GLN A 269 5.37 26.22 54.99
N THR A 270 5.46 25.96 56.29
CA THR A 270 4.64 25.14 57.19
C THR A 270 3.25 25.71 57.43
N ILE A 271 2.25 24.87 57.80
CA ILE A 271 1.48 24.90 59.08
C ILE A 271 0.12 24.13 59.01
N ASP A 272 -0.06 23.22 59.99
CA ASP A 272 -1.25 22.73 60.75
C ASP A 272 -2.44 22.00 60.08
N ARG A 273 -2.77 20.74 60.47
CA ARG A 273 -3.70 20.25 61.54
C ARG A 273 -5.17 20.61 61.27
N ASP A 274 -6.21 19.78 61.35
CA ASP A 274 -6.65 18.62 62.15
C ASP A 274 -7.57 17.75 61.24
N GLY A 275 -8.04 16.52 61.47
CA GLY A 275 -8.19 15.66 62.64
C GLY A 275 -9.61 15.03 62.63
N SER A 276 -9.69 13.69 62.58
CA SER A 276 -10.79 12.83 63.09
C SER A 276 -12.17 12.88 62.38
N ASN A 277 -13.05 11.87 62.38
CA ASN A 277 -13.09 10.45 62.73
C ASN A 277 -14.49 9.90 62.36
N ASN A 278 -14.59 8.56 62.28
CA ASN A 278 -15.76 7.71 62.60
C ASN A 278 -16.87 7.55 61.53
N GLU A 279 -17.03 6.34 60.97
CA GLU A 279 -17.85 5.20 61.48
C GLU A 279 -19.36 5.49 61.35
N SER A 280 -20.26 4.63 60.91
CA SER A 280 -20.29 3.18 60.61
C SER A 280 -21.75 2.85 60.23
N SER A 281 -21.96 1.78 59.45
CA SER A 281 -23.16 0.87 59.48
C SER A 281 -24.55 1.48 59.19
N SER A 282 -25.56 0.83 58.60
CA SER A 282 -25.86 -0.57 58.27
C SER A 282 -27.19 -0.60 57.49
N SER A 283 -27.27 -1.53 56.52
CA SER A 283 -28.40 -2.45 56.23
C SER A 283 -29.84 -2.01 56.57
N SER A 284 -30.75 -2.01 55.58
CA SER A 284 -31.81 -3.03 55.50
C SER A 284 -32.76 -2.88 54.30
N THR A 285 -33.17 -4.05 53.83
CA THR A 285 -34.02 -4.49 52.72
C THR A 285 -35.53 -4.13 52.85
N ILE A 286 -36.27 -4.05 51.72
CA ILE A 286 -37.57 -4.74 51.40
C ILE A 286 -38.61 -3.90 50.59
N ASN A 287 -38.91 -4.42 49.39
CA ASN A 287 -40.18 -4.54 48.62
C ASN A 287 -41.01 -3.34 48.07
N SER A 288 -41.19 -3.42 46.75
CA SER A 288 -42.46 -3.62 46.00
C SER A 288 -43.03 -2.49 45.12
N PHE A 289 -43.10 -2.85 43.83
CA PHE A 289 -44.17 -2.67 42.82
C PHE A 289 -44.81 -1.30 42.50
N LYS A 290 -44.72 -1.02 41.19
CA LYS A 290 -45.72 -0.48 40.23
C LYS A 290 -45.75 1.03 39.91
N ARG A 291 -45.23 1.27 38.69
CA ARG A 291 -45.85 1.95 37.53
C ARG A 291 -45.92 3.48 37.48
N THR A 292 -45.49 3.91 36.28
CA THR A 292 -45.93 5.03 35.43
C THR A 292 -45.37 6.44 35.66
N ASN A 293 -44.52 6.80 34.70
CA ASN A 293 -44.46 8.02 33.90
C ASN A 293 -44.01 9.34 34.52
N GLN A 294 -43.10 9.94 33.74
CA GLN A 294 -42.77 11.36 33.55
C GLN A 294 -41.62 11.97 34.37
N GLU A 295 -40.64 12.40 33.57
CA GLU A 295 -39.80 13.60 33.73
C GLU A 295 -38.75 13.57 34.85
N GLU A 296 -37.51 13.25 34.46
CA GLU A 296 -36.33 13.61 35.26
C GLU A 296 -35.36 14.45 34.41
N THR A 297 -35.40 15.74 34.73
CA THR A 297 -34.32 16.72 34.71
C THR A 297 -32.91 16.12 34.78
N ILE A 298 -32.09 16.47 33.80
CA ILE A 298 -30.65 16.22 33.76
C ILE A 298 -30.00 17.07 34.87
N SER A 299 -29.52 16.43 35.93
CA SER A 299 -28.57 17.03 36.86
C SER A 299 -27.15 16.77 36.37
N GLU A 300 -26.49 17.84 35.93
CA GLU A 300 -25.06 17.92 35.69
C GLU A 300 -24.29 17.64 36.99
N ASN A 301 -23.57 16.53 37.02
CA ASN A 301 -22.30 16.28 37.71
C ASN A 301 -22.19 14.78 38.00
N ASP A 302 -21.78 14.02 36.99
CA ASP A 302 -21.08 12.77 37.24
C ASP A 302 -19.79 12.79 36.42
N SER A 303 -18.67 12.86 37.14
CA SER A 303 -17.33 12.76 36.61
C SER A 303 -17.21 11.49 35.78
N ILE A 304 -16.87 11.63 34.50
CA ILE A 304 -16.57 10.55 33.56
C ILE A 304 -15.48 9.67 34.17
N ARG A 305 -15.87 8.53 34.75
CA ARG A 305 -14.98 7.39 34.98
C ARG A 305 -15.16 6.48 33.77
N ASP A 306 -14.16 6.51 32.88
CA ASP A 306 -14.02 5.57 31.77
C ASP A 306 -13.84 4.14 32.30
N ASP A 307 -14.92 3.38 32.34
CA ASP A 307 -14.87 1.93 32.59
C ASP A 307 -14.35 1.22 31.33
N ALA A 308 -13.02 1.15 31.18
CA ALA A 308 -12.37 0.22 30.27
C ALA A 308 -12.61 -1.23 30.77
N ALA A 309 -13.78 -1.79 30.44
CA ALA A 309 -14.17 -3.14 30.83
C ALA A 309 -13.38 -4.19 30.05
N PHE A 310 -12.23 -4.60 30.59
CA PHE A 310 -11.45 -5.72 30.07
C PHE A 310 -12.19 -7.04 30.25
N LEU A 311 -12.16 -7.92 29.25
CA LEU A 311 -12.83 -9.22 29.32
C LEU A 311 -11.83 -10.33 29.67
N SER A 312 -12.15 -11.12 30.68
CA SER A 312 -11.48 -12.41 30.93
C SER A 312 -12.05 -13.46 29.98
N ILE A 313 -11.24 -13.95 29.05
CA ILE A 313 -11.63 -14.85 27.96
C ILE A 313 -11.03 -16.23 28.18
N LYS A 314 -11.88 -17.20 28.50
CA LYS A 314 -11.54 -18.63 28.51
C LYS A 314 -11.91 -19.31 27.20
N VAL A 315 -13.08 -18.94 26.65
CA VAL A 315 -13.58 -19.41 25.37
C VAL A 315 -14.03 -18.21 24.55
N PHE A 316 -13.44 -18.03 23.39
CA PHE A 316 -13.89 -17.09 22.37
C PHE A 316 -14.56 -17.87 21.24
N HIS A 317 -15.73 -17.41 20.81
CA HIS A 317 -16.48 -18.04 19.75
C HIS A 317 -17.00 -16.99 18.78
N MET A 318 -16.96 -17.31 17.49
CA MET A 318 -17.48 -16.45 16.43
C MET A 318 -18.26 -17.27 15.40
N GLU A 319 -19.38 -16.70 14.98
CA GLU A 319 -20.23 -17.21 13.90
C GLU A 319 -20.08 -16.30 12.69
N LEU A 320 -19.61 -16.86 11.58
CA LEU A 320 -19.47 -16.16 10.30
C LEU A 320 -20.82 -16.21 9.58
N LEU A 321 -21.44 -15.05 9.41
CA LEU A 321 -22.83 -14.93 8.93
C LEU A 321 -22.89 -14.69 7.43
N GLU A 322 -22.05 -13.78 6.92
CA GLU A 322 -22.03 -13.38 5.51
C GLU A 322 -20.60 -13.15 5.01
N ASN A 323 -20.42 -13.31 3.71
CA ASN A 323 -19.22 -12.89 2.98
C ASN A 323 -19.53 -11.69 2.06
N TRP A 324 -18.51 -11.16 1.41
CA TRP A 324 -18.62 -9.99 0.52
C TRP A 324 -19.24 -10.29 -0.85
N GLY A 325 -19.49 -11.56 -1.18
CA GLY A 325 -20.18 -11.93 -2.43
C GLY A 325 -19.77 -13.27 -3.04
N ALA A 326 -18.78 -13.98 -2.47
CA ALA A 326 -18.39 -15.28 -3.00
C ALA A 326 -19.53 -16.31 -2.90
N PRO A 327 -19.73 -17.16 -3.92
CA PRO A 327 -20.91 -18.02 -3.98
C PRO A 327 -20.87 -19.20 -3.01
N ASP A 328 -19.69 -19.74 -2.70
CA ASP A 328 -19.54 -21.08 -2.11
C ASP A 328 -18.47 -21.17 -1.02
N CYS A 329 -17.82 -20.05 -0.66
CA CYS A 329 -16.73 -20.05 0.32
C CYS A 329 -16.71 -18.80 1.19
N ILE A 330 -16.15 -18.97 2.39
CA ILE A 330 -15.87 -17.88 3.33
C ILE A 330 -14.50 -18.11 3.97
N GLY A 331 -13.75 -17.04 4.22
CA GLY A 331 -12.40 -17.16 4.75
C GLY A 331 -11.91 -15.94 5.50
N LEU A 332 -10.79 -16.13 6.19
CA LEU A 332 -10.03 -15.10 6.90
C LEU A 332 -8.53 -15.39 6.71
N THR A 333 -7.71 -14.35 6.76
CA THR A 333 -6.26 -14.49 6.70
C THR A 333 -5.67 -14.72 8.09
N GLY A 334 -6.12 -13.96 9.10
CA GLY A 334 -5.56 -14.06 10.44
C GLY A 334 -6.42 -13.42 11.53
N LEU A 335 -6.15 -13.81 12.78
CA LEU A 335 -6.78 -13.34 14.00
C LEU A 335 -5.71 -13.11 15.06
N GLN A 336 -5.83 -12.03 15.83
CA GLN A 336 -4.92 -11.76 16.94
C GLN A 336 -5.66 -11.04 18.07
N PHE A 337 -5.44 -11.47 19.31
CA PHE A 337 -6.04 -10.81 20.48
C PHE A 337 -5.09 -9.76 21.04
N PHE A 338 -5.64 -8.66 21.52
CA PHE A 338 -4.90 -7.63 22.24
C PHE A 338 -5.56 -7.29 23.57
N GLY A 339 -4.72 -6.94 24.54
CA GLY A 339 -5.04 -6.66 25.92
C GLY A 339 -5.08 -5.16 26.23
N PRO A 340 -4.99 -4.81 27.52
CA PRO A 340 -4.84 -3.43 27.96
C PRO A 340 -3.67 -2.72 27.25
N GLN A 341 -3.86 -1.44 26.89
CA GLN A 341 -2.86 -0.61 26.20
C GLN A 341 -2.35 -1.19 24.86
N GLY A 342 -3.12 -2.07 24.20
CA GLY A 342 -2.76 -2.63 22.89
C GLY A 342 -1.68 -3.72 22.95
N THR A 343 -1.35 -4.24 24.14
CA THR A 343 -0.40 -5.36 24.25
C THR A 343 -0.95 -6.61 23.57
N ILE A 344 -0.18 -7.20 22.66
CA ILE A 344 -0.56 -8.44 21.99
C ILE A 344 -0.65 -9.57 23.02
N CYS A 345 -1.80 -10.24 23.09
CA CYS A 345 -1.97 -11.41 23.94
C CYS A 345 -1.27 -12.61 23.30
N SER A 346 -0.40 -13.28 24.06
CA SER A 346 0.20 -14.53 23.61
C SER A 346 -0.88 -15.61 23.47
N HIS A 347 -1.11 -16.09 22.24
CA HIS A 347 -2.02 -17.20 21.93
C HIS A 347 -1.31 -18.56 22.00
N LEU A 348 -0.08 -18.59 22.52
CA LEU A 348 0.72 -19.80 22.71
C LEU A 348 -0.12 -20.83 23.49
N ASN A 349 -0.37 -21.98 22.88
CA ASN A 349 -1.10 -23.13 23.43
C ASN A 349 -2.63 -23.06 23.46
N CYS A 350 -3.29 -22.09 22.81
CA CYS A 350 -4.74 -22.18 22.64
C CYS A 350 -5.15 -23.33 21.70
N ASN A 351 -6.36 -23.85 21.89
CA ASN A 351 -6.98 -24.81 21.00
C ASN A 351 -7.99 -24.09 20.09
N ILE A 352 -7.83 -24.21 18.79
CA ILE A 352 -8.74 -23.62 17.80
C ILE A 352 -9.49 -24.72 17.04
N THR A 353 -10.81 -24.64 17.06
CA THR A 353 -11.70 -25.55 16.35
C THR A 353 -12.61 -24.78 15.41
N THR A 354 -12.86 -25.36 14.24
CA THR A 354 -13.77 -24.79 13.25
C THR A 354 -14.81 -25.82 12.85
N SER A 355 -16.03 -25.38 12.52
CA SER A 355 -17.12 -26.29 12.08
C SER A 355 -16.76 -27.07 10.81
N THR A 356 -15.92 -26.47 9.97
CA THR A 356 -15.49 -26.95 8.66
C THR A 356 -14.03 -26.57 8.46
N ALA A 357 -13.31 -27.29 7.58
CA ALA A 357 -11.87 -27.07 7.33
C ALA A 357 -10.99 -27.08 8.61
N ALA A 358 -11.31 -27.95 9.58
CA ALA A 358 -10.61 -28.00 10.88
C ALA A 358 -9.11 -28.33 10.79
N HIS A 359 -8.67 -29.02 9.73
CA HIS A 359 -7.28 -29.38 9.50
C HIS A 359 -6.35 -28.18 9.24
N ILE A 360 -6.91 -27.03 8.84
CA ILE A 360 -6.17 -25.79 8.56
C ILE A 360 -6.53 -24.63 9.51
N SER A 361 -7.32 -24.89 10.56
CA SER A 361 -7.76 -23.84 11.51
C SER A 361 -6.61 -23.07 12.15
N ARG A 362 -5.46 -23.73 12.33
CA ARG A 362 -4.23 -23.14 12.91
C ARG A 362 -3.69 -21.95 12.10
N ARG A 363 -4.01 -21.85 10.81
CA ARG A 363 -3.61 -20.72 9.96
C ARG A 363 -4.12 -19.38 10.46
N LEU A 364 -5.31 -19.37 11.07
CA LEU A 364 -5.89 -18.15 11.66
C LEU A 364 -5.03 -17.55 12.78
N LEU A 365 -4.11 -18.31 13.37
CA LEU A 365 -3.29 -17.89 14.52
C LEU A 365 -1.79 -18.13 14.27
N ASN A 366 -1.36 -18.21 13.02
CA ASN A 366 0.05 -18.45 12.67
C ASN A 366 0.94 -17.18 12.72
N GLY A 367 0.33 -16.00 12.87
CA GLY A 367 1.01 -14.70 12.90
C GLY A 367 1.45 -14.17 11.53
N LYS A 368 1.24 -14.92 10.44
CA LYS A 368 1.55 -14.50 9.08
C LYS A 368 0.34 -13.83 8.44
N ASN A 369 0.01 -12.64 8.95
CA ASN A 369 -1.24 -11.96 8.59
C ASN A 369 -1.13 -11.09 7.32
N LEU A 370 0.05 -10.59 6.99
CA LEU A 370 0.32 -9.83 5.76
C LEU A 370 0.78 -10.78 4.66
N THR A 371 -0.14 -11.58 4.14
CA THR A 371 0.14 -12.61 3.14
C THR A 371 -0.98 -12.69 2.11
N ARG A 372 -0.66 -13.25 0.94
CA ARG A 372 -1.62 -13.71 -0.07
C ARG A 372 -1.44 -15.19 -0.40
N SER A 373 -0.56 -15.86 0.33
CA SER A 373 -0.25 -17.29 0.21
C SER A 373 -1.38 -18.12 0.79
N ARG A 374 -2.01 -18.97 -0.02
CA ARG A 374 -3.16 -19.80 0.39
C ARG A 374 -2.77 -20.78 1.49
N GLU A 375 -1.49 -21.06 1.63
CA GLU A 375 -0.86 -21.94 2.61
C GLU A 375 -0.89 -21.32 4.01
N ASP A 376 -0.96 -19.99 4.11
CA ASP A 376 -0.99 -19.24 5.35
C ASP A 376 -2.39 -18.71 5.68
N MET A 377 -3.38 -18.83 4.78
CA MET A 377 -4.76 -18.36 4.95
C MET A 377 -5.78 -19.48 5.21
N TRP A 378 -6.90 -19.14 5.85
CA TRP A 378 -7.99 -20.06 6.14
C TRP A 378 -9.22 -19.80 5.26
N LEU A 379 -9.65 -20.82 4.51
CA LEU A 379 -10.82 -20.78 3.63
C LEU A 379 -11.65 -22.04 3.85
N THR A 380 -12.97 -21.93 3.82
CA THR A 380 -13.88 -23.06 3.97
C THR A 380 -15.11 -22.92 3.08
N PRO A 381 -15.75 -24.04 2.70
CA PRO A 381 -17.08 -24.01 2.08
C PRO A 381 -18.08 -23.23 2.95
N PHE A 382 -18.93 -22.47 2.28
CA PHE A 382 -19.95 -21.62 2.89
C PHE A 382 -21.23 -21.65 2.04
N SER A 383 -22.37 -21.72 2.71
CA SER A 383 -23.67 -21.53 2.09
C SER A 383 -24.56 -20.73 3.01
N ARG A 384 -25.24 -19.71 2.47
CA ARG A 384 -26.21 -18.89 3.21
C ARG A 384 -27.42 -19.68 3.72
N TYR A 385 -27.65 -20.88 3.17
CA TYR A 385 -28.74 -21.78 3.57
C TYR A 385 -28.31 -22.83 4.59
N SER A 386 -27.02 -22.87 4.94
CA SER A 386 -26.47 -23.79 5.94
C SER A 386 -26.29 -23.08 7.29
N PRO A 387 -26.14 -23.82 8.41
CA PRO A 387 -25.76 -23.22 9.68
C PRO A 387 -24.47 -22.39 9.54
N PRO A 388 -24.32 -21.28 10.28
CA PRO A 388 -23.16 -20.41 10.15
C PRO A 388 -21.87 -21.17 10.45
N VAL A 389 -20.82 -20.78 9.73
CA VAL A 389 -19.48 -21.33 9.95
C VAL A 389 -18.99 -20.82 11.30
N ARG A 390 -18.53 -21.73 12.15
CA ARG A 390 -18.15 -21.45 13.54
C ARG A 390 -16.66 -21.59 13.73
N VAL A 391 -16.04 -20.61 14.40
CA VAL A 391 -14.66 -20.67 14.86
C VAL A 391 -14.66 -20.51 16.39
N THR A 392 -14.00 -21.42 17.09
CA THR A 392 -13.91 -21.41 18.56
C THR A 392 -12.46 -21.50 18.98
N ILE A 393 -12.03 -20.59 19.85
CA ILE A 393 -10.69 -20.53 20.43
C ILE A 393 -10.83 -20.73 21.94
N THR A 394 -10.19 -21.77 22.46
CA THR A 394 -10.21 -22.11 23.89
C THR A 394 -8.80 -21.95 24.46
N PHE A 395 -8.68 -21.17 25.53
CA PHE A 395 -7.41 -20.92 26.19
C PHE A 395 -7.20 -21.87 27.38
N PRO A 396 -6.00 -22.45 27.58
CA PRO A 396 -5.69 -23.27 28.75
C PRO A 396 -5.85 -22.51 30.06
N GLU A 397 -5.51 -21.23 30.08
CA GLU A 397 -5.81 -20.29 31.17
C GLU A 397 -6.56 -19.08 30.60
N PRO A 398 -7.53 -18.50 31.31
CA PRO A 398 -8.22 -17.31 30.84
C PRO A 398 -7.25 -16.16 30.55
N ILE A 399 -7.36 -15.54 29.38
CA ILE A 399 -6.60 -14.33 29.03
C ILE A 399 -7.41 -13.09 29.33
N ILE A 400 -6.76 -11.94 29.51
CA ILE A 400 -7.44 -10.63 29.59
C ILE A 400 -7.28 -9.96 28.23
N ALA A 401 -8.38 -9.67 27.54
CA ALA A 401 -8.37 -9.02 26.24
C ALA A 401 -9.35 -7.84 26.19
N SER A 402 -8.96 -6.79 25.47
CA SER A 402 -9.80 -5.62 25.18
C SER A 402 -10.45 -5.72 23.80
N GLY A 403 -9.85 -6.48 22.88
CA GLY A 403 -10.37 -6.68 21.53
C GLY A 403 -9.69 -7.78 20.72
N ILE A 404 -10.02 -7.82 19.43
CA ILE A 404 -9.46 -8.74 18.44
C ILE A 404 -9.14 -7.99 17.14
N CYS A 405 -7.95 -8.21 16.60
CA CYS A 405 -7.51 -7.82 15.27
C CYS A 405 -7.94 -8.88 14.26
N VAL A 406 -8.53 -8.46 13.15
CA VAL A 406 -9.00 -9.35 12.09
C VAL A 406 -8.36 -8.95 10.77
N TRP A 407 -7.70 -9.91 10.11
CA TRP A 407 -7.26 -9.79 8.71
C TRP A 407 -8.18 -10.62 7.84
N ASN A 408 -8.88 -9.94 6.94
CA ASN A 408 -9.82 -10.58 6.03
C ASN A 408 -9.11 -11.30 4.87
N TYR A 409 -9.79 -12.26 4.26
CA TYR A 409 -9.23 -13.09 3.19
C TYR A 409 -8.92 -12.27 1.93
N ASN A 410 -7.72 -12.43 1.36
CA ASN A 410 -7.20 -11.55 0.30
C ASN A 410 -6.30 -12.26 -0.73
N ALA A 411 -6.50 -13.56 -0.96
CA ALA A 411 -5.65 -14.33 -1.89
C ALA A 411 -5.53 -13.69 -3.28
N SER A 412 -6.64 -13.17 -3.80
CA SER A 412 -6.71 -12.41 -5.04
C SER A 412 -7.79 -11.34 -4.95
N PRO A 413 -7.75 -10.32 -5.83
CA PRO A 413 -8.88 -9.42 -6.09
C PRO A 413 -10.24 -10.09 -6.05
N GLU A 414 -10.43 -11.14 -6.85
CA GLU A 414 -11.69 -11.86 -7.00
C GLU A 414 -12.03 -12.66 -5.73
N MET A 415 -11.01 -13.23 -5.09
CA MET A 415 -11.18 -14.04 -3.90
C MET A 415 -11.35 -13.21 -2.62
N SER A 416 -11.08 -11.90 -2.65
CA SER A 416 -11.38 -11.00 -1.52
C SER A 416 -12.88 -10.97 -1.18
N TYR A 417 -13.75 -11.29 -2.15
CA TYR A 417 -15.19 -11.47 -1.96
C TYR A 417 -15.55 -12.69 -1.09
N ALA A 418 -14.62 -13.63 -0.89
CA ALA A 418 -14.76 -14.71 0.07
C ALA A 418 -14.45 -14.27 1.51
N GLY A 419 -13.92 -13.06 1.71
CA GLY A 419 -13.74 -12.48 3.03
C GLY A 419 -15.06 -12.39 3.79
N VAL A 420 -14.98 -12.52 5.11
CA VAL A 420 -16.13 -12.35 6.01
C VAL A 420 -16.60 -10.90 5.95
N ARG A 421 -17.91 -10.68 5.75
CA ARG A 421 -18.55 -9.37 5.78
C ARG A 421 -19.24 -9.11 7.11
N SER A 422 -19.83 -10.14 7.71
CA SER A 422 -20.60 -10.03 8.94
C SER A 422 -20.34 -11.23 9.83
N MET A 423 -20.07 -10.99 11.12
CA MET A 423 -19.90 -12.05 12.12
C MET A 423 -20.52 -11.70 13.47
N GLN A 424 -20.97 -12.70 14.20
CA GLN A 424 -21.43 -12.55 15.58
C GLN A 424 -20.37 -13.10 16.54
N LEU A 425 -20.02 -12.32 17.56
CA LEU A 425 -19.02 -12.68 18.56
C LEU A 425 -19.65 -13.14 19.88
N TYR A 426 -18.97 -14.06 20.57
CA TYR A 426 -19.35 -14.58 21.87
C TYR A 426 -18.10 -14.78 22.74
N VAL A 427 -18.20 -14.38 24.01
CA VAL A 427 -17.13 -14.55 25.00
C VAL A 427 -17.70 -15.34 26.18
N ASN A 428 -17.06 -16.47 26.50
CA ASN A 428 -17.48 -17.40 27.55
C ASN A 428 -18.97 -17.79 27.45
N GLY A 429 -19.46 -17.97 26.23
CA GLY A 429 -20.86 -18.32 25.94
C GLY A 429 -21.85 -17.14 25.99
N LYS A 430 -21.40 -15.92 26.31
CA LYS A 430 -22.22 -14.71 26.25
C LYS A 430 -22.05 -14.00 24.92
N THR A 431 -23.15 -13.66 24.26
CA THR A 431 -23.17 -12.92 23.00
C THR A 431 -22.68 -11.48 23.22
N LEU A 432 -21.73 -11.02 22.40
CA LEU A 432 -21.37 -9.61 22.34
C LEU A 432 -22.39 -8.82 21.51
N PRO A 433 -22.53 -7.51 21.72
CA PRO A 433 -23.62 -6.76 21.11
C PRO A 433 -23.58 -6.70 19.57
N GLY A 434 -24.45 -7.48 18.91
CA GLY A 434 -24.82 -7.40 17.49
C GLY A 434 -23.84 -8.02 16.51
N PRO A 435 -24.24 -8.20 15.24
CA PRO A 435 -23.33 -8.62 14.19
C PRO A 435 -22.35 -7.48 13.87
N ILE A 436 -21.08 -7.84 13.84
CA ILE A 436 -19.94 -6.97 13.54
C ILE A 436 -19.72 -6.98 12.04
N LEU A 437 -19.72 -5.80 11.42
CA LEU A 437 -19.32 -5.63 10.03
C LEU A 437 -17.81 -5.63 9.91
N LEU A 438 -17.32 -6.45 8.99
CA LEU A 438 -15.92 -6.57 8.66
C LEU A 438 -15.65 -5.96 7.29
N ARG A 439 -14.63 -5.11 7.22
CA ARG A 439 -14.12 -4.51 5.99
C ARG A 439 -13.62 -5.58 5.03
N LYS A 440 -13.91 -5.43 3.73
CA LYS A 440 -13.33 -6.27 2.68
C LYS A 440 -11.81 -6.06 2.68
N ALA A 441 -11.03 -7.11 2.43
CA ALA A 441 -9.60 -6.88 2.26
C ALA A 441 -9.34 -6.01 1.02
N PRO A 442 -8.33 -5.11 1.04
CA PRO A 442 -8.09 -4.19 -0.08
C PRO A 442 -7.86 -4.94 -1.39
N ASP A 443 -8.55 -4.48 -2.44
CA ASP A 443 -8.52 -5.06 -3.78
C ASP A 443 -7.48 -4.36 -4.68
N VAL A 444 -6.26 -4.22 -4.19
CA VAL A 444 -5.23 -3.52 -4.97
C VAL A 444 -4.35 -4.54 -5.67
N ALA A 445 -4.62 -4.72 -6.97
CA ALA A 445 -3.94 -5.56 -7.96
C ALA A 445 -2.52 -6.03 -7.56
N GLY A 446 -2.42 -7.10 -6.78
CA GLY A 446 -1.12 -7.72 -6.46
C GLY A 446 -0.52 -7.37 -5.10
N PHE A 447 -0.82 -6.20 -4.52
CA PHE A 447 0.05 -5.61 -3.48
C PHE A 447 -0.68 -5.34 -2.15
N ILE A 448 0.00 -5.66 -1.05
CA ILE A 448 -0.37 -5.23 0.30
C ILE A 448 0.40 -3.92 0.56
N TYR A 449 -0.27 -2.78 0.40
CA TYR A 449 0.35 -1.46 0.58
C TYR A 449 0.51 -1.05 2.05
N PHE A 450 -0.34 -1.59 2.92
CA PHE A 450 -0.38 -1.29 4.34
C PHE A 450 -0.97 -2.47 5.12
N ASP A 451 -0.79 -2.45 6.43
CA ASP A 451 -1.46 -3.39 7.33
C ASP A 451 -2.96 -3.10 7.36
N TYR A 452 -3.74 -3.93 6.65
CA TYR A 452 -5.19 -3.75 6.48
C TYR A 452 -6.01 -4.37 7.62
N VAL A 453 -5.38 -4.64 8.75
CA VAL A 453 -6.03 -5.09 9.99
C VAL A 453 -7.24 -4.24 10.35
N GLN A 454 -8.31 -4.89 10.81
CA GLN A 454 -9.44 -4.23 11.43
C GLN A 454 -9.48 -4.57 12.92
N ASP A 455 -9.40 -3.55 13.77
CA ASP A 455 -9.45 -3.72 15.22
C ASP A 455 -10.89 -3.66 15.72
N ILE A 456 -11.30 -4.70 16.46
CA ILE A 456 -12.64 -4.78 17.08
C ILE A 456 -12.50 -4.72 18.58
N ILE A 457 -12.94 -3.62 19.16
CA ILE A 457 -12.92 -3.41 20.61
C ILE A 457 -14.22 -3.96 21.21
N PHE A 458 -14.11 -4.91 22.15
CA PHE A 458 -15.26 -5.67 22.63
C PHE A 458 -16.32 -4.83 23.36
N ASN A 459 -15.91 -3.80 24.11
CA ASN A 459 -16.84 -2.90 24.79
C ASN A 459 -17.47 -1.86 23.84
N LYS A 460 -16.98 -1.75 22.59
CA LYS A 460 -17.48 -0.82 21.56
C LYS A 460 -18.05 -1.55 20.33
N CYS A 461 -18.41 -2.83 20.46
CA CYS A 461 -19.01 -3.63 19.38
C CYS A 461 -20.20 -2.95 18.66
N ILE A 462 -20.92 -2.05 19.34
CA ILE A 462 -22.04 -1.31 18.74
C ILE A 462 -21.63 -0.40 17.58
N LEU A 463 -20.39 0.10 17.57
CA LEU A 463 -19.86 0.98 16.52
C LEU A 463 -19.70 0.27 15.18
N TYR A 464 -19.52 -1.05 15.20
CA TYR A 464 -19.25 -1.86 14.01
C TYR A 464 -20.51 -2.42 13.37
N ARG A 465 -21.69 -2.01 13.84
CA ARG A 465 -22.96 -2.52 13.31
C ARG A 465 -23.34 -1.81 12.02
N PRO A 466 -24.18 -2.44 11.17
CA PRO A 466 -24.86 -1.71 10.10
C PRO A 466 -25.76 -0.65 10.75
N VAL A 467 -25.39 0.62 10.60
CA VAL A 467 -26.24 1.74 11.02
C VAL A 467 -27.38 1.87 10.01
N SER A 468 -28.58 2.18 10.48
CA SER A 468 -29.68 2.58 9.58
C SER A 468 -29.20 3.73 8.70
N ARG A 469 -29.51 3.68 7.39
CA ARG A 469 -29.22 4.81 6.50
C ARG A 469 -29.76 6.09 7.14
N PRO A 470 -28.95 7.16 7.29
CA PRO A 470 -29.45 8.43 7.77
C PRO A 470 -30.46 8.95 6.75
N GLU A 471 -31.32 9.89 7.16
CA GLU A 471 -32.16 10.63 6.21
C GLU A 471 -31.31 11.49 5.25
N ASN A 472 -30.04 11.72 5.58
CA ASN A 472 -29.07 12.40 4.75
C ASN A 472 -28.39 11.37 3.84
N ASP A 473 -28.42 11.60 2.52
CA ASP A 473 -27.83 10.77 1.47
C ASP A 473 -26.29 10.78 1.46
N CYS A 474 -25.67 10.53 2.63
CA CYS A 474 -24.23 10.45 2.82
C CYS A 474 -23.76 9.01 2.63
N ILE A 475 -22.58 8.84 2.03
CA ILE A 475 -22.00 7.52 1.75
C ILE A 475 -21.43 6.93 3.05
N LEU A 476 -21.89 5.73 3.39
CA LEU A 476 -21.34 4.88 4.45
C LEU A 476 -20.23 4.00 3.87
N ALA A 477 -19.01 4.12 4.38
CA ALA A 477 -17.90 3.32 3.86
C ALA A 477 -16.82 3.04 4.91
N PHE A 478 -15.91 2.13 4.55
CA PHE A 478 -14.73 1.83 5.34
C PHE A 478 -13.45 2.42 4.77
N THR A 479 -13.30 2.45 3.45
CA THR A 479 -12.05 2.78 2.78
C THR A 479 -12.25 3.88 1.77
N TYR A 480 -11.40 4.90 1.86
CA TYR A 480 -11.32 5.99 0.89
C TYR A 480 -9.93 5.98 0.28
N GLN A 481 -9.85 5.89 -1.03
CA GLN A 481 -8.60 5.89 -1.78
C GLN A 481 -8.56 7.12 -2.68
N LEU A 482 -7.51 7.92 -2.54
CA LEU A 482 -7.18 9.04 -3.42
C LEU A 482 -6.04 8.58 -4.33
N GLN A 483 -6.30 8.52 -5.63
CA GLN A 483 -5.33 8.16 -6.66
C GLN A 483 -4.88 9.42 -7.40
N LEU A 484 -3.58 9.74 -7.32
CA LEU A 484 -2.99 11.02 -7.77
C LEU A 484 -2.29 10.85 -9.12
N HIS A 485 -3.02 11.06 -10.22
CA HIS A 485 -2.60 10.64 -11.57
C HIS A 485 -1.52 11.51 -12.20
N SER A 486 -1.49 12.80 -11.86
CA SER A 486 -0.52 13.74 -12.44
C SER A 486 -0.27 14.93 -11.55
N THR A 487 0.79 15.67 -11.86
CA THR A 487 1.13 16.96 -11.24
C THR A 487 0.85 18.12 -12.19
N TRP A 488 1.05 19.34 -11.71
CA TRP A 488 1.03 20.55 -12.52
C TRP A 488 2.29 20.76 -13.38
N GLY A 489 3.35 19.98 -13.18
CA GLY A 489 4.57 20.07 -13.99
C GLY A 489 5.82 19.34 -13.47
N ASP A 490 5.77 18.65 -12.34
CA ASP A 490 6.90 17.85 -11.84
C ASP A 490 6.72 16.36 -12.19
N GLU A 491 7.70 15.78 -12.87
CA GLU A 491 7.65 14.38 -13.33
C GLU A 491 8.13 13.38 -12.28
N TYR A 492 8.81 13.86 -11.23
CA TYR A 492 9.49 13.01 -10.26
C TYR A 492 8.79 13.00 -8.91
N TYR A 493 8.12 14.08 -8.53
CA TYR A 493 7.55 14.25 -7.19
C TYR A 493 6.13 14.78 -7.24
N ILE A 494 5.29 14.20 -6.40
CA ILE A 494 3.91 14.61 -6.19
C ILE A 494 3.65 14.83 -4.71
N GLY A 495 2.94 15.91 -4.38
CA GLY A 495 2.70 16.28 -3.00
C GLY A 495 1.33 16.89 -2.75
N LEU A 496 0.97 16.91 -1.47
CA LEU A 496 -0.21 17.58 -0.94
C LEU A 496 0.18 18.28 0.38
N ASN A 497 -0.54 19.34 0.72
CA ASN A 497 -0.45 19.94 2.04
C ASN A 497 -1.25 19.15 3.07
N GLY A 498 -2.44 18.66 2.70
CA GLY A 498 -3.28 17.92 3.63
C GLY A 498 -4.61 17.46 3.06
N ILE A 499 -5.32 16.67 3.84
CA ILE A 499 -6.66 16.15 3.54
C ILE A 499 -7.55 16.26 4.79
N GLU A 500 -8.83 16.55 4.57
CA GLU A 500 -9.82 16.58 5.65
C GLU A 500 -11.07 15.81 5.23
N PHE A 501 -11.66 15.12 6.19
CA PHE A 501 -12.89 14.37 6.03
C PHE A 501 -13.93 14.93 6.99
N TYR A 502 -15.13 15.18 6.47
CA TYR A 502 -16.24 15.71 7.26
C TYR A 502 -17.34 14.68 7.36
N ASP A 503 -17.93 14.55 8.54
CA ASP A 503 -19.03 13.63 8.78
C ASP A 503 -20.35 14.17 8.22
N HIS A 504 -21.41 13.37 8.34
CA HIS A 504 -22.77 13.74 7.94
C HIS A 504 -23.36 14.98 8.67
N HIS A 505 -22.74 15.45 9.75
CA HIS A 505 -23.09 16.68 10.46
C HIS A 505 -22.23 17.88 10.05
N GLU A 506 -21.36 17.72 9.05
CA GLU A 506 -20.40 18.73 8.59
C GLU A 506 -19.31 19.04 9.63
N GLU A 507 -19.07 18.13 10.58
CA GLU A 507 -18.00 18.24 11.55
C GLU A 507 -16.75 17.53 11.04
N LEU A 508 -15.58 18.12 11.33
CA LEU A 508 -14.29 17.54 10.96
C LEU A 508 -14.08 16.24 11.72
N ILE A 509 -13.92 15.14 10.98
CA ILE A 509 -13.52 13.85 11.55
C ILE A 509 -12.05 13.98 11.94
N LYS A 510 -11.75 13.90 13.24
CA LYS A 510 -10.38 13.96 13.75
C LYS A 510 -9.62 12.70 13.34
N LEU A 511 -8.84 12.80 12.28
CA LEU A 511 -7.94 11.75 11.82
C LEU A 511 -6.70 11.76 12.75
N LEU A 512 -6.44 10.65 13.45
CA LEU A 512 -5.27 10.52 14.33
C LEU A 512 -4.25 9.56 13.70
N PRO A 513 -2.94 9.90 13.69
CA PRO A 513 -1.90 8.95 13.29
C PRO A 513 -1.86 7.71 14.20
N GLN A 514 -1.50 6.56 13.62
CA GLN A 514 -1.40 5.27 14.31
C GLN A 514 -0.48 5.29 15.55
N SER A 515 0.51 6.18 15.58
CA SER A 515 1.45 6.31 16.71
C SER A 515 0.86 6.98 17.96
N LEU A 516 -0.25 7.72 17.85
CA LEU A 516 -0.93 8.37 19.00
C LEU A 516 -2.13 7.57 19.51
N LEU A 517 -2.50 6.49 18.80
CA LEU A 517 -3.64 5.61 19.08
C LEU A 517 -3.49 4.78 20.36
N SER A 518 -2.30 4.72 20.98
CA SER A 518 -2.15 4.09 22.30
C SER A 518 -2.82 4.88 23.43
N PHE A 519 -3.19 6.15 23.19
CA PHE A 519 -3.74 7.04 24.22
C PHE A 519 -5.21 7.39 24.02
N TYR A 520 -5.70 7.50 22.78
CA TYR A 520 -7.08 7.87 22.51
C TYR A 520 -7.88 6.64 22.11
N GLN A 521 -8.83 6.26 22.96
CA GLN A 521 -9.66 5.08 22.83
C GLN A 521 -10.77 5.22 21.77
N GLU A 522 -10.69 6.20 20.87
CA GLU A 522 -11.69 6.47 19.83
C GLU A 522 -11.27 5.89 18.47
N LEU A 523 -12.21 5.85 17.52
CA LEU A 523 -12.11 5.09 16.26
C LEU A 523 -10.70 5.13 15.66
N THR A 524 -10.15 3.94 15.43
CA THR A 524 -8.83 3.74 14.87
C THR A 524 -8.91 4.00 13.36
N ILE A 525 -8.21 5.05 12.94
CA ILE A 525 -8.11 5.50 11.56
C ILE A 525 -6.71 5.16 11.09
N ASN A 526 -6.63 4.35 10.04
CA ASN A 526 -5.35 4.05 9.41
C ASN A 526 -5.21 4.97 8.20
N LEU A 527 -4.19 5.83 8.25
CA LEU A 527 -3.72 6.56 7.09
C LEU A 527 -2.53 5.79 6.50
N ALA A 528 -2.57 5.55 5.20
CA ALA A 528 -1.44 4.98 4.48
C ALA A 528 -1.23 5.75 3.18
N ALA A 529 0.02 5.85 2.75
CA ALA A 529 0.36 6.40 1.44
C ALA A 529 1.33 5.47 0.72
N PHE A 530 1.19 5.42 -0.60
CA PHE A 530 2.11 4.69 -1.46
C PHE A 530 2.52 5.56 -2.68
N PRO A 531 3.82 5.80 -2.88
CA PRO A 531 4.89 5.56 -1.91
C PRO A 531 4.67 6.39 -0.65
N GLU A 532 5.20 5.95 0.49
CA GLU A 532 4.92 6.60 1.77
C GLU A 532 5.43 8.05 1.78
N SER A 533 6.66 8.27 1.36
CA SER A 533 7.28 9.58 1.22
C SER A 533 8.56 9.47 0.38
N VAL A 534 9.23 10.60 0.17
CA VAL A 534 10.58 10.65 -0.42
C VAL A 534 11.65 9.84 0.32
N ASN A 535 11.40 9.43 1.58
CA ASN A 535 12.31 8.56 2.33
C ASN A 535 12.42 7.14 1.76
N ILE A 536 11.56 6.76 0.79
CA ILE A 536 11.73 5.50 0.05
C ILE A 536 12.94 5.52 -0.90
N LEU A 537 13.42 6.70 -1.27
CA LEU A 537 14.52 6.84 -2.21
C LEU A 537 15.86 6.52 -1.54
N PRO A 538 16.78 5.83 -2.26
CA PRO A 538 18.13 5.61 -1.75
C PRO A 538 18.80 6.98 -1.49
N ASN A 539 19.50 7.09 -0.36
CA ASN A 539 20.20 8.30 0.09
C ASN A 539 19.32 9.44 0.66
N VAL A 540 17.99 9.32 0.64
CA VAL A 540 17.11 10.21 1.39
C VAL A 540 16.78 9.57 2.73
N SER A 541 17.09 10.25 3.83
CA SER A 541 16.72 9.78 5.16
C SER A 541 16.32 10.94 6.07
N ASN A 542 15.33 10.70 6.92
CA ASN A 542 14.78 11.67 7.87
C ASN A 542 14.19 12.93 7.22
N ASP A 543 13.72 12.84 5.97
CA ASP A 543 12.88 13.90 5.41
C ASP A 543 11.57 13.98 6.19
N GLN A 544 11.16 15.20 6.54
CA GLN A 544 10.01 15.46 7.40
C GLN A 544 8.67 15.39 6.65
N ARG A 545 8.69 15.27 5.32
CA ARG A 545 7.50 15.29 4.45
C ARG A 545 6.84 13.92 4.35
N THR A 546 6.51 13.36 5.50
CA THR A 546 5.92 12.02 5.67
C THR A 546 4.40 12.05 5.62
N SER A 547 3.77 10.88 5.41
CA SER A 547 2.33 10.77 5.18
C SER A 547 1.47 11.27 6.35
N ASP A 548 1.98 11.25 7.58
CA ASP A 548 1.29 11.81 8.75
C ASP A 548 1.00 13.32 8.62
N LYS A 549 1.75 14.04 7.78
CA LYS A 549 1.52 15.47 7.51
C LYS A 549 0.23 15.74 6.76
N LEU A 550 -0.32 14.73 6.08
CA LEU A 550 -1.60 14.87 5.42
C LEU A 550 -2.75 15.17 6.39
N ILE A 551 -2.60 14.85 7.68
CA ILE A 551 -3.67 14.92 8.68
C ILE A 551 -3.26 15.70 9.94
N ASP A 552 -2.18 16.48 9.89
CA ASP A 552 -1.67 17.21 11.06
C ASP A 552 -2.40 18.55 11.31
N GLY A 553 -3.29 18.94 10.40
CA GLY A 553 -4.15 20.13 10.49
C GLY A 553 -3.50 21.42 9.96
N TYR A 554 -2.25 21.41 9.52
CA TYR A 554 -1.55 22.58 8.99
C TYR A 554 -1.71 22.70 7.47
N ASN A 555 -2.96 22.81 7.01
CA ASN A 555 -3.32 22.71 5.60
C ASN A 555 -2.88 23.89 4.72
N ASP A 556 -2.81 25.12 5.26
CA ASP A 556 -2.35 26.29 4.52
C ASP A 556 -0.96 26.74 5.00
N THR A 557 0.08 26.13 4.44
CA THR A 557 1.47 26.31 4.87
C THR A 557 2.45 26.12 3.72
N GLU A 558 3.62 26.75 3.82
CA GLU A 558 4.79 26.49 2.97
C GLU A 558 5.91 25.75 3.72
N ASN A 559 5.69 25.48 5.02
CA ASN A 559 6.66 24.81 5.86
C ASN A 559 6.72 23.31 5.49
N PRO A 560 7.86 22.79 4.98
CA PRO A 560 8.00 21.38 4.62
C PRO A 560 7.72 20.41 5.76
N SER A 561 7.91 20.83 7.02
CA SER A 561 7.63 19.99 8.18
C SER A 561 6.15 19.65 8.38
N HIS A 562 5.27 20.29 7.61
CA HIS A 562 3.81 20.19 7.63
C HIS A 562 3.24 19.91 6.22
N MET A 563 4.02 19.28 5.34
CA MET A 563 3.60 18.98 3.97
C MET A 563 4.00 17.55 3.63
N TRP A 564 3.24 16.90 2.77
CA TRP A 564 3.57 15.55 2.29
C TRP A 564 4.15 15.60 0.87
N LEU A 565 5.20 14.81 0.63
CA LEU A 565 5.81 14.66 -0.69
C LEU A 565 6.29 13.23 -0.88
N THR A 566 6.01 12.67 -2.05
CA THR A 566 6.38 11.30 -2.40
C THR A 566 6.86 11.25 -3.85
N PRO A 567 7.76 10.31 -4.22
CA PRO A 567 8.16 10.17 -5.60
C PRO A 567 7.04 9.58 -6.45
N ILE A 568 7.01 9.97 -7.72
CA ILE A 568 6.21 9.31 -8.74
C ILE A 568 7.01 8.10 -9.21
N LEU A 569 6.55 6.90 -8.89
CA LEU A 569 7.22 5.67 -9.33
C LEU A 569 6.75 5.30 -10.74
N PRO A 570 7.63 4.72 -11.57
CA PRO A 570 7.24 4.22 -12.89
C PRO A 570 6.02 3.28 -12.81
N ASN A 571 5.01 3.51 -13.66
CA ASN A 571 3.75 2.76 -13.74
C ASN A 571 2.92 2.68 -12.47
N ARG A 572 3.23 3.48 -11.45
CA ARG A 572 2.47 3.52 -10.21
C ARG A 572 2.04 4.94 -9.93
N CYS A 573 0.73 5.09 -9.91
CA CYS A 573 0.11 6.29 -9.41
C CYS A 573 0.30 6.37 -7.89
N ALA A 574 0.63 7.55 -7.37
CA ALA A 574 0.67 7.75 -5.94
C ALA A 574 -0.74 7.60 -5.36
N ARG A 575 -0.86 6.91 -4.23
CA ARG A 575 -2.14 6.61 -3.59
C ARG A 575 -2.10 7.02 -2.13
N VAL A 576 -3.19 7.60 -1.66
CA VAL A 576 -3.44 7.82 -0.24
C VAL A 576 -4.69 7.05 0.14
N PHE A 577 -4.61 6.30 1.23
CA PHE A 577 -5.70 5.51 1.78
C PHE A 577 -6.07 6.05 3.15
N VAL A 578 -7.34 6.32 3.36
CA VAL A 578 -7.94 6.62 4.66
C VAL A 578 -8.91 5.49 4.99
N ILE A 579 -8.61 4.77 6.06
CA ILE A 579 -9.29 3.54 6.42
C ILE A 579 -9.89 3.65 7.82
N PHE A 580 -11.18 3.38 7.94
CA PHE A 580 -11.91 3.33 9.20
C PHE A 580 -12.12 1.87 9.63
N ASP A 581 -12.01 1.61 10.93
CA ASP A 581 -12.33 0.29 11.51
C ASP A 581 -13.81 0.07 11.76
N ALA A 582 -14.60 1.15 11.82
CA ALA A 582 -16.06 1.10 11.82
C ALA A 582 -16.60 1.83 10.58
N PRO A 583 -17.75 1.39 10.04
CA PRO A 583 -18.34 2.04 8.87
C PRO A 583 -18.69 3.49 9.24
N THR A 584 -18.16 4.45 8.47
CA THR A 584 -18.22 5.88 8.79
C THR A 584 -18.93 6.65 7.68
N TYR A 585 -19.82 7.56 8.05
CA TYR A 585 -20.47 8.46 7.09
C TYR A 585 -19.57 9.66 6.81
N VAL A 586 -19.25 9.89 5.54
CA VAL A 586 -18.49 11.06 5.10
C VAL A 586 -19.34 11.84 4.11
N SER A 587 -19.54 13.14 4.38
CA SER A 587 -20.31 14.04 3.51
C SER A 587 -19.43 14.87 2.58
N ARG A 588 -18.19 15.15 2.98
CA ARG A 588 -17.26 16.00 2.23
C ARG A 588 -15.82 15.58 2.46
N ILE A 589 -15.02 15.67 1.39
CA ILE A 589 -13.57 15.53 1.41
C ILE A 589 -12.96 16.85 0.92
N ASN A 590 -12.02 17.41 1.68
CA ASN A 590 -11.16 18.51 1.23
C ASN A 590 -9.75 17.97 0.95
N VAL A 591 -9.18 18.40 -0.17
CA VAL A 591 -7.81 18.10 -0.58
C VAL A 591 -7.05 19.41 -0.79
N TYR A 592 -6.00 19.61 0.00
CA TYR A 592 -5.15 20.80 0.00
C TYR A 592 -3.88 20.50 -0.78
N ASN A 593 -3.66 21.25 -1.86
CA ASN A 593 -2.61 20.99 -2.83
C ASN A 593 -1.21 21.44 -2.34
N TYR A 594 -0.13 20.95 -2.94
CA TYR A 594 1.22 21.29 -2.53
C TYR A 594 1.54 22.77 -2.77
N ARG A 595 1.87 23.53 -1.71
CA ARG A 595 2.09 24.98 -1.83
C ARG A 595 3.53 25.39 -2.18
N LYS A 596 4.52 24.84 -1.49
CA LYS A 596 5.94 25.29 -1.56
C LYS A 596 6.50 25.37 -2.98
N THR A 597 6.20 24.38 -3.82
CA THR A 597 6.54 24.38 -5.25
C THR A 597 5.32 23.91 -6.01
N SER A 598 4.49 24.85 -6.45
CA SER A 598 3.13 24.59 -6.92
C SER A 598 3.04 23.64 -8.12
N TRP A 599 4.08 23.49 -8.92
CA TRP A 599 4.15 22.49 -10.00
C TRP A 599 4.28 21.04 -9.52
N ARG A 600 4.72 20.80 -8.26
CA ARG A 600 4.70 19.49 -7.59
C ARG A 600 3.32 19.10 -7.04
N GLY A 601 2.39 20.06 -7.05
CA GLY A 601 1.02 19.81 -6.63
C GLY A 601 0.32 18.84 -7.56
N VAL A 602 -0.61 18.07 -7.02
CA VAL A 602 -1.52 17.20 -7.78
C VAL A 602 -2.31 18.04 -8.77
N ARG A 603 -2.43 17.57 -10.00
CA ARG A 603 -3.36 18.12 -11.00
C ARG A 603 -4.55 17.19 -11.16
N LEU A 604 -4.38 15.97 -11.66
CA LEU A 604 -5.49 15.03 -11.84
C LEU A 604 -5.59 14.05 -10.66
N ILE A 605 -6.80 13.88 -10.14
CA ILE A 605 -7.10 12.99 -9.02
C ILE A 605 -8.38 12.18 -9.29
N SER A 606 -8.39 10.92 -8.86
CA SER A 606 -9.64 10.16 -8.68
C SER A 606 -9.79 9.73 -7.23
N ILE A 607 -11.01 9.75 -6.73
CA ILE A 607 -11.36 9.32 -5.38
C ILE A 607 -12.31 8.12 -5.50
N SER A 608 -11.96 7.01 -4.87
CA SER A 608 -12.80 5.82 -4.76
C SER A 608 -13.16 5.53 -3.31
N ILE A 609 -14.37 5.03 -3.11
CA ILE A 609 -14.94 4.65 -1.82
C ILE A 609 -15.33 3.18 -1.90
N ASP A 610 -14.77 2.33 -1.03
CA ASP A 610 -14.98 0.87 -1.03
C ASP A 610 -14.94 0.28 -2.47
N ASP A 611 -13.87 0.59 -3.20
CA ASP A 611 -13.58 0.19 -4.60
C ASP A 611 -14.42 0.89 -5.70
N LEU A 612 -15.35 1.79 -5.37
CA LEU A 612 -16.16 2.54 -6.34
C LEU A 612 -15.65 3.96 -6.54
N ILE A 613 -15.29 4.34 -7.77
CA ILE A 613 -14.90 5.72 -8.09
C ILE A 613 -16.13 6.64 -7.95
N VAL A 614 -16.03 7.64 -7.08
CA VAL A 614 -17.08 8.64 -6.83
C VAL A 614 -16.73 10.02 -7.36
N TYR A 615 -15.45 10.30 -7.58
CA TYR A 615 -14.97 11.56 -8.11
C TYR A 615 -13.77 11.34 -9.02
N SER A 616 -13.69 12.11 -10.11
CA SER A 616 -12.51 12.23 -10.94
C SER A 616 -12.43 13.63 -11.53
N GLY A 617 -11.33 14.34 -11.32
CA GLY A 617 -11.21 15.73 -11.74
C GLY A 617 -9.87 16.37 -11.44
N GLU A 618 -9.83 17.70 -11.51
CA GLU A 618 -8.62 18.50 -11.29
C GLU A 618 -8.58 19.12 -9.88
N VAL A 619 -7.40 19.13 -9.27
CA VAL A 619 -7.09 19.87 -8.03
C VAL A 619 -6.49 21.23 -8.43
N PRO A 620 -7.07 22.36 -7.98
CA PRO A 620 -6.51 23.68 -8.28
C PRO A 620 -5.05 23.81 -7.86
N GLN A 621 -4.22 24.43 -8.70
CA GLN A 621 -2.83 24.71 -8.37
C GLN A 621 -2.75 25.72 -7.22
N SER A 622 -1.80 25.53 -6.30
CA SER A 622 -1.51 26.51 -5.24
C SER A 622 -0.86 27.77 -5.79
N THR A 623 -1.14 28.91 -5.17
CA THR A 623 -0.45 30.19 -5.44
C THR A 623 0.54 30.52 -4.31
N PRO A 624 1.42 31.53 -4.48
CA PRO A 624 2.29 31.99 -3.40
C PRO A 624 1.52 32.50 -2.17
N GLU A 625 0.26 32.91 -2.33
CA GLU A 625 -0.55 33.46 -1.24
C GLU A 625 -1.47 32.43 -0.58
N LYS A 626 -1.91 31.40 -1.33
CA LYS A 626 -2.94 30.47 -0.86
C LYS A 626 -2.76 29.07 -1.40
N THR A 627 -2.97 28.09 -0.53
CA THR A 627 -3.04 26.67 -0.90
C THR A 627 -4.26 26.37 -1.79
N GLY A 628 -4.03 25.68 -2.90
CA GLY A 628 -5.10 25.20 -3.78
C GLY A 628 -5.98 24.20 -3.05
N LEU A 629 -7.30 24.32 -3.20
CA LEU A 629 -8.27 23.52 -2.46
C LEU A 629 -9.27 22.89 -3.43
N LEU A 630 -9.33 21.56 -3.43
CA LEU A 630 -10.43 20.80 -4.02
C LEU A 630 -11.38 20.38 -2.89
N THR A 631 -12.67 20.67 -3.06
CA THR A 631 -13.74 20.20 -2.17
C THR A 631 -14.65 19.28 -2.95
N VAL A 632 -14.78 18.03 -2.49
CA VAL A 632 -15.65 17.01 -3.08
C VAL A 632 -16.81 16.76 -2.12
N SER A 633 -18.04 17.01 -2.59
CA SER A 633 -19.27 16.63 -1.90
C SER A 633 -19.59 15.16 -2.19
N LEU A 634 -19.95 14.41 -1.16
CA LEU A 634 -20.38 13.01 -1.23
C LEU A 634 -21.85 12.83 -0.86
N ARG A 635 -22.63 13.93 -0.86
CA ARG A 635 -24.08 13.88 -0.72
C ARG A 635 -24.69 13.54 -2.09
N GLU A 636 -25.59 12.57 -2.15
CA GLU A 636 -26.39 12.35 -3.38
C GLU A 636 -27.25 13.61 -3.65
N GLU A 637 -27.29 14.06 -4.90
CA GLU A 637 -28.07 15.24 -5.35
C GLU A 637 -29.52 14.91 -5.68
#